data_AF-A0A6G8U3P0-F1
#
_entry.id   AF-A0A6G8U3P0-F1
#
_cell.length_a   1.000
_cell.length_b   1.000
_cell.length_c   1.000
_cell.angle_alpha   90.00
_cell.angle_beta   90.00
_cell.angle_gamma   90.00
#
_symmetry.space_group_name_H-M   'P 1'
#
loop_
_entity.id
_entity.type
_entity.pdbx_description
1 polymer ?
#
loop_
_entity_poly.entity_id
_entity_poly.type
_entity_poly.pdbx_seq_one_letter_code
_entity_poly.pdbx_strand_id
1 'polypeptide(L)'
;MFIKPSLIAGSERRFKQAEFSPEALNKKLGDGPIEMTVDKKRLRQRQLFAETGDVQKAEIGLERIIQGNDLDSINYLAKGTAASRSVCRIQLRDLRSNLLGYGSGFMIGPGLMLTNHHVFGKPSDAANSIADFNYELDISGQERVPVRFGFEPGKFFYANDRLDFSIVAVAPTSLSGGEHLEDWGWLPLSGAPGKADPGEYLTIVQHPSGQMKQVCVRENKLLKYVGDFVWYNTDTTAGSSGSPVFNRFWQVTALHHSGVPRKDARGRTLTKDGKVWDASMDETSIDWIANEGIRTSAIVADLKISVGSHPLIKPVLDEEEPPTRHEIEKMPQPVVPTPFGANLWFEQSVDGTSLVVPLRVPLPMLRKEIPMSPIPGLGGHGGAPNGNVENGGKPLIVPPVGLLPRISAKNGLPMEAVHIDQSTLKSRPGYKANFLGTGKFSVPLPKIPAALKSRVAMLKGRSKQSELKYFNYSVVMNKERGLAFFSCVNIDGGQQQDVGKREGDSWLRDPRIDDDAQIGNEFYRKQATFEADRSKNPFDRGHLVRRLDATWGDTVAAAKEHGDDSFHFTNCSPQFFSFNQGKQLWAGLEDYTRDILLEGEEKGIVMNGPVFDGPDADGSDLPNPAGRPHKDPSFGGVQIPKYFWKILIRRDKDDDVLKATAFLMSQRKLVMEIDRIQEAEMLERMSEEDVSVFQVAIADLTKLTKLDFGNLADADSHEATSIGPRRIESYEDIRLK
;
A
#
# COMPACT_ATOMS: atom_id res chain seq x y z
N MET A 1 25.68 11.44 20.38
CA MET A 1 26.08 10.71 21.60
C MET A 1 26.66 9.40 21.14
N PHE A 2 27.96 9.16 21.31
CA PHE A 2 28.58 7.95 20.77
C PHE A 2 28.11 6.71 21.53
N ILE A 3 27.60 5.70 20.80
CA ILE A 3 27.19 4.41 21.35
C ILE A 3 28.42 3.76 22.02
N LYS A 4 28.26 3.25 23.25
CA LYS A 4 29.38 2.62 24.00
C LYS A 4 29.98 1.49 23.15
N PRO A 5 31.30 1.45 22.88
CA PRO A 5 31.90 0.40 22.05
C PRO A 5 31.65 -1.04 22.54
N SER A 6 31.38 -1.23 23.84
CA SER A 6 30.96 -2.51 24.42
C SER A 6 29.63 -3.03 23.88
N LEU A 7 28.67 -2.15 23.57
CA LEU A 7 27.35 -2.52 23.03
C LEU A 7 27.48 -2.96 21.56
N ILE A 8 28.25 -2.21 20.78
CA ILE A 8 28.62 -2.57 19.41
C ILE A 8 29.31 -3.94 19.42
N ALA A 9 30.31 -4.16 20.30
CA ALA A 9 30.99 -5.44 20.48
C ALA A 9 30.06 -6.59 20.93
N GLY A 10 28.96 -6.29 21.62
CA GLY A 10 27.92 -7.25 21.99
C GLY A 10 27.10 -7.72 20.77
N SER A 11 26.78 -6.81 19.85
CA SER A 11 26.12 -7.14 18.59
C SER A 11 27.07 -7.79 17.58
N GLU A 12 28.33 -7.36 17.51
CA GLU A 12 29.37 -7.92 16.62
C GLU A 12 29.58 -9.43 16.77
N ARG A 13 29.51 -9.96 18.00
CA ARG A 13 29.63 -11.42 18.24
C ARG A 13 28.49 -12.20 17.59
N ARG A 14 27.30 -11.60 17.48
CA ARG A 14 26.12 -12.16 16.81
C ARG A 14 26.18 -11.94 15.30
N PHE A 15 26.72 -10.80 14.85
CA PHE A 15 26.92 -10.51 13.43
C PHE A 15 27.87 -11.52 12.76
N LYS A 16 29.00 -11.85 13.39
CA LYS A 16 30.06 -12.72 12.82
C LYS A 16 29.65 -14.17 12.52
N GLN A 17 28.43 -14.60 12.87
CA GLN A 17 27.90 -15.93 12.57
C GLN A 17 26.86 -15.95 11.43
N ALA A 18 26.54 -14.80 10.81
CA ALA A 18 25.53 -14.70 9.76
C ALA A 18 26.07 -13.97 8.52
N GLU A 19 26.15 -14.68 7.39
CA GLU A 19 26.33 -14.06 6.08
C GLU A 19 25.08 -13.22 5.75
N PHE A 20 25.18 -11.90 5.94
CA PHE A 20 24.04 -10.99 5.92
C PHE A 20 24.24 -9.86 4.91
N SER A 21 23.55 -9.94 3.77
CA SER A 21 23.25 -8.79 2.92
C SER A 21 21.80 -8.36 3.20
N PRO A 22 21.58 -7.15 3.76
CA PRO A 22 20.24 -6.61 3.92
C PRO A 22 19.62 -6.19 2.59
N GLU A 23 20.41 -5.91 1.55
CA GLU A 23 19.88 -5.69 0.20
C GLU A 23 19.24 -6.98 -0.33
N ALA A 24 19.92 -8.12 -0.17
CA ALA A 24 19.39 -9.43 -0.51
C ALA A 24 18.23 -9.85 0.40
N LEU A 25 18.25 -9.50 1.70
CA LEU A 25 17.19 -9.86 2.62
C LEU A 25 15.94 -8.98 2.45
N ASN A 26 16.08 -7.65 2.32
CA ASN A 26 14.96 -6.76 2.01
C ASN A 26 14.33 -7.17 0.66
N LYS A 27 15.15 -7.51 -0.35
CA LYS A 27 14.68 -8.06 -1.63
C LYS A 27 14.05 -9.46 -1.53
N LYS A 28 14.41 -10.26 -0.51
CA LYS A 28 13.81 -11.58 -0.24
C LYS A 28 12.47 -11.48 0.49
N LEU A 29 12.31 -10.50 1.37
CA LEU A 29 11.08 -10.22 2.10
C LEU A 29 10.08 -9.47 1.19
N GLY A 30 10.55 -8.39 0.57
CA GLY A 30 9.79 -7.54 -0.34
C GLY A 30 8.55 -6.93 0.30
N ASP A 31 7.56 -6.61 -0.53
CA ASP A 31 6.16 -6.31 -0.16
C ASP A 31 5.31 -7.57 -0.31
N GLY A 32 5.94 -8.73 -0.10
CA GLY A 32 5.38 -10.02 -0.44
C GLY A 32 4.52 -10.59 0.69
N PRO A 33 3.52 -11.42 0.36
CA PRO A 33 2.82 -12.26 1.33
C PRO A 33 3.76 -12.94 2.34
N ILE A 34 3.52 -12.68 3.63
CA ILE A 34 4.30 -13.04 4.83
C ILE A 34 3.94 -14.45 5.32
N GLU A 35 4.95 -15.24 5.68
CA GLU A 35 4.77 -16.65 6.04
C GLU A 35 4.57 -16.85 7.55
N MET A 36 3.30 -17.06 7.93
CA MET A 36 2.87 -17.28 9.30
C MET A 36 2.46 -18.75 9.54
N THR A 37 2.96 -19.35 10.62
CA THR A 37 2.52 -20.68 11.08
C THR A 37 1.06 -20.64 11.57
N VAL A 38 0.39 -21.80 11.66
CA VAL A 38 -1.02 -21.90 12.10
C VAL A 38 -1.26 -21.20 13.44
N ASP A 39 -0.36 -21.36 14.42
CA ASP A 39 -0.52 -20.74 15.73
C ASP A 39 -0.26 -19.23 15.72
N LYS A 40 0.65 -18.74 14.86
CA LYS A 40 0.83 -17.30 14.62
C LYS A 40 -0.40 -16.69 13.95
N LYS A 41 -1.00 -17.37 12.97
CA LYS A 41 -2.25 -16.93 12.33
C LYS A 41 -3.38 -16.81 13.37
N ARG A 42 -3.57 -17.85 14.20
CA ARG A 42 -4.54 -17.82 15.32
C ARG A 42 -4.26 -16.71 16.33
N LEU A 43 -2.99 -16.42 16.63
CA LEU A 43 -2.61 -15.31 17.51
C LEU A 43 -3.00 -13.96 16.90
N ARG A 44 -2.61 -13.70 15.64
CA ARG A 44 -3.00 -12.46 14.92
C ARG A 44 -4.51 -12.33 14.80
N GLN A 45 -5.23 -13.39 14.45
CA GLN A 45 -6.70 -13.39 14.35
C GLN A 45 -7.35 -12.96 15.67
N ARG A 46 -6.83 -13.40 16.82
CA ARG A 46 -7.31 -12.98 18.15
C ARG A 46 -6.99 -11.51 18.45
N GLN A 47 -5.81 -11.02 18.08
CA GLN A 47 -5.44 -9.60 18.25
C GLN A 47 -6.34 -8.70 17.40
N LEU A 48 -6.52 -9.05 16.14
CA LEU A 48 -7.43 -8.38 15.22
C LEU A 48 -8.88 -8.40 15.71
N PHE A 49 -9.37 -9.55 16.18
CA PHE A 49 -10.72 -9.66 16.74
C PHE A 49 -10.91 -8.80 18.00
N ALA A 50 -9.89 -8.68 18.85
CA ALA A 50 -9.91 -7.78 20.01
C ALA A 50 -9.97 -6.29 19.61
N GLU A 51 -9.41 -5.92 18.44
CA GLU A 51 -9.51 -4.55 17.91
C GLU A 51 -10.80 -4.26 17.12
N THR A 52 -11.37 -5.26 16.45
CA THR A 52 -12.52 -5.08 15.55
C THR A 52 -13.88 -5.42 16.19
N GLY A 53 -13.89 -6.28 17.22
CA GLY A 53 -15.10 -6.92 17.75
C GLY A 53 -15.80 -7.86 16.75
N ASP A 54 -15.15 -8.17 15.63
CA ASP A 54 -15.78 -8.70 14.41
C ASP A 54 -14.86 -9.74 13.76
N VAL A 55 -15.38 -10.97 13.59
CA VAL A 55 -14.62 -12.12 13.10
C VAL A 55 -14.24 -11.96 11.62
N GLN A 56 -15.16 -11.47 10.77
CA GLN A 56 -14.90 -11.29 9.34
C GLN A 56 -13.88 -10.17 9.11
N LYS A 57 -14.00 -9.04 9.84
CA LYS A 57 -12.97 -7.98 9.81
C LYS A 57 -11.62 -8.48 10.34
N ALA A 58 -11.62 -9.40 11.30
CA ALA A 58 -10.40 -10.01 11.82
C ALA A 58 -9.75 -11.01 10.83
N GLU A 59 -10.54 -11.73 10.05
CA GLU A 59 -10.05 -12.60 8.98
C GLU A 59 -9.52 -11.77 7.80
N ILE A 60 -10.25 -10.76 7.34
CA ILE A 60 -9.78 -9.80 6.32
C ILE A 60 -8.48 -9.10 6.76
N GLY A 61 -8.37 -8.68 8.02
CA GLY A 61 -7.16 -8.08 8.57
C GLY A 61 -5.98 -9.06 8.66
N LEU A 62 -6.26 -10.33 8.98
CA LEU A 62 -5.26 -11.40 9.03
C LEU A 62 -4.74 -11.68 7.62
N GLU A 63 -5.63 -11.73 6.63
CA GLU A 63 -5.25 -11.87 5.23
C GLU A 63 -4.43 -10.70 4.73
N ARG A 64 -4.76 -9.45 5.09
CA ARG A 64 -3.93 -8.28 4.75
C ARG A 64 -2.50 -8.40 5.28
N ILE A 65 -2.31 -8.90 6.50
CA ILE A 65 -0.97 -9.19 7.05
C ILE A 65 -0.30 -10.31 6.26
N ILE A 66 -0.98 -11.45 6.07
CA ILE A 66 -0.46 -12.61 5.33
C ILE A 66 -0.16 -12.26 3.87
N GLN A 67 -0.82 -11.26 3.27
CA GLN A 67 -0.63 -10.85 1.88
C GLN A 67 0.40 -9.72 1.66
N GLY A 68 0.92 -9.08 2.71
CA GLY A 68 1.79 -7.91 2.56
C GLY A 68 1.01 -6.66 2.11
N ASN A 69 -0.19 -6.47 2.66
CA ASN A 69 -1.09 -5.37 2.30
C ASN A 69 -1.17 -4.35 3.45
N ASP A 70 -0.62 -3.17 3.23
CA ASP A 70 -0.51 -2.09 4.22
C ASP A 70 -1.74 -1.15 4.24
N LEU A 71 -2.85 -1.56 3.62
CA LEU A 71 -4.15 -0.87 3.72
C LEU A 71 -4.78 -1.08 5.10
N ASP A 72 -4.35 -0.27 6.06
CA ASP A 72 -5.04 -0.06 7.34
C ASP A 72 -6.18 0.96 7.22
N SER A 73 -7.10 0.92 8.19
CA SER A 73 -8.20 1.89 8.33
C SER A 73 -7.67 3.27 8.74
N ILE A 74 -8.34 4.36 8.36
CA ILE A 74 -7.93 5.74 8.69
C ILE A 74 -7.73 5.99 10.20
N ASN A 75 -8.47 5.26 11.07
CA ASN A 75 -8.28 5.33 12.52
C ASN A 75 -6.93 4.76 13.01
N TYR A 76 -6.14 4.10 12.16
CA TYR A 76 -4.72 3.78 12.43
C TYR A 76 -3.91 5.05 12.74
N LEU A 77 -4.17 6.16 12.04
CA LEU A 77 -3.51 7.44 12.32
C LEU A 77 -3.91 7.98 13.70
N ALA A 78 -5.20 7.92 14.05
CA ALA A 78 -5.69 8.32 15.36
C ALA A 78 -5.12 7.45 16.50
N LYS A 79 -5.06 6.12 16.33
CA LYS A 79 -4.37 5.21 17.24
C LYS A 79 -2.89 5.59 17.41
N GLY A 80 -2.21 5.95 16.31
CA GLY A 80 -0.83 6.44 16.33
C GLY A 80 -0.65 7.77 17.06
N THR A 81 -1.57 8.71 16.88
CA THR A 81 -1.60 9.99 17.63
C THR A 81 -1.87 9.77 19.12
N ALA A 82 -2.67 8.76 19.50
CA ALA A 82 -2.85 8.38 20.89
C ALA A 82 -1.58 7.73 21.48
N ALA A 83 -1.00 6.73 20.80
CA ALA A 83 0.22 6.04 21.24
C ALA A 83 1.45 6.96 21.30
N SER A 84 1.55 7.95 20.41
CA SER A 84 2.66 8.91 20.40
C SER A 84 2.65 9.87 21.61
N ARG A 85 1.52 10.02 22.33
CA ARG A 85 1.42 10.86 23.53
C ARG A 85 2.39 10.42 24.62
N SER A 86 2.52 9.11 24.81
CA SER A 86 3.37 8.51 25.84
C SER A 86 4.87 8.60 25.52
N VAL A 87 5.26 9.16 24.37
CA VAL A 87 6.65 9.28 23.90
C VAL A 87 7.16 10.71 24.10
N CYS A 88 8.37 10.82 24.65
CA CYS A 88 9.01 12.08 25.02
C CYS A 88 10.49 12.15 24.55
N ARG A 89 11.02 13.37 24.49
CA ARG A 89 12.47 13.61 24.35
C ARG A 89 13.11 13.62 25.72
N ILE A 90 14.19 12.87 25.90
CA ILE A 90 15.04 12.97 27.09
C ILE A 90 16.12 14.02 26.84
N GLN A 91 16.18 15.04 27.68
CA GLN A 91 17.36 15.90 27.83
C GLN A 91 18.29 15.27 28.86
N LEU A 92 19.39 14.66 28.41
CA LEU A 92 20.39 14.06 29.30
C LEU A 92 21.25 15.17 29.92
N ARG A 93 21.33 15.23 31.25
CA ARG A 93 22.04 16.30 31.97
C ARG A 93 23.01 15.78 33.03
N ASP A 94 24.06 16.53 33.29
CA ASP A 94 25.06 16.20 34.33
C ASP A 94 24.59 16.58 35.75
N LEU A 95 25.41 16.27 36.76
CA LEU A 95 25.16 16.62 38.17
C LEU A 95 25.15 18.14 38.46
N ARG A 96 25.45 19.00 37.48
CA ARG A 96 25.37 20.47 37.53
C ARG A 96 24.25 21.00 36.60
N SER A 97 23.42 20.10 36.07
CA SER A 97 22.33 20.36 35.12
C SER A 97 22.77 20.86 33.74
N ASN A 98 24.05 20.73 33.37
CA ASN A 98 24.52 21.00 32.00
C ASN A 98 23.95 19.95 31.04
N LEU A 99 23.55 20.35 29.83
CA LEU A 99 23.11 19.43 28.78
C LEU A 99 24.29 18.60 28.24
N LEU A 100 24.18 17.27 28.30
CA LEU A 100 25.14 16.32 27.75
C LEU A 100 24.71 15.76 26.38
N GLY A 101 23.41 15.77 26.09
CA GLY A 101 22.85 15.29 24.83
C GLY A 101 21.34 15.02 24.92
N TYR A 102 20.83 14.33 23.91
CA TYR A 102 19.43 13.94 23.81
C TYR A 102 19.27 12.44 23.60
N GLY A 103 18.14 11.91 24.06
CA GLY A 103 17.62 10.59 23.75
C GLY A 103 16.10 10.65 23.61
N SER A 104 15.48 9.48 23.47
CA SER A 104 14.04 9.28 23.47
C SER A 104 13.65 8.33 24.61
N GLY A 105 12.39 8.39 25.04
CA GLY A 105 11.85 7.48 26.05
C GLY A 105 10.33 7.49 26.05
N PHE A 106 9.72 6.47 26.63
CA PHE A 106 8.26 6.34 26.66
C PHE A 106 7.72 5.71 27.94
N MET A 107 6.52 6.11 28.32
CA MET A 107 5.81 5.59 29.48
C MET A 107 5.36 4.14 29.24
N ILE A 108 5.55 3.27 30.23
CA ILE A 108 5.28 1.82 30.16
C ILE A 108 4.34 1.30 31.26
N GLY A 109 3.95 2.18 32.18
CA GLY A 109 3.03 1.93 33.28
C GLY A 109 2.89 3.18 34.15
N PRO A 110 2.05 3.16 35.21
CA PRO A 110 1.85 4.27 36.12
C PRO A 110 3.17 4.81 36.69
N GLY A 111 3.59 5.99 36.23
CA GLY A 111 4.80 6.67 36.69
C GLY A 111 6.14 6.08 36.24
N LEU A 112 6.18 5.07 35.34
CA LEU A 112 7.43 4.45 34.86
C LEU A 112 7.69 4.71 33.38
N MET A 113 8.93 5.13 33.05
CA MET A 113 9.41 5.34 31.69
C MET A 113 10.56 4.39 31.33
N LEU A 114 10.57 3.89 30.10
CA LEU A 114 11.62 3.06 29.49
C LEU A 114 12.51 3.89 28.53
N THR A 115 13.82 3.62 28.56
CA THR A 115 14.84 4.11 27.59
C THR A 115 16.05 3.14 27.58
N ASN A 116 17.17 3.49 26.93
CA ASN A 116 18.36 2.63 26.90
C ASN A 116 19.28 2.76 28.13
N HIS A 117 20.06 1.72 28.42
CA HIS A 117 21.12 1.74 29.43
C HIS A 117 22.28 2.68 29.04
N HIS A 118 22.53 2.87 27.74
CA HIS A 118 23.47 3.90 27.31
C HIS A 118 22.94 5.33 27.46
N VAL A 119 21.62 5.55 27.61
CA VAL A 119 21.02 6.85 27.93
C VAL A 119 21.09 7.11 29.44
N PHE A 120 20.62 6.17 30.26
CA PHE A 120 20.77 6.21 31.72
C PHE A 120 21.52 4.97 32.23
N GLY A 121 22.80 5.14 32.55
CA GLY A 121 23.64 4.03 33.04
C GLY A 121 23.43 3.71 34.53
N LYS A 122 22.95 4.69 35.29
CA LYS A 122 22.85 4.67 36.76
C LYS A 122 21.90 5.79 37.23
N PRO A 123 21.37 5.72 38.48
CA PRO A 123 20.46 6.71 39.03
C PRO A 123 20.89 8.18 38.88
N SER A 124 22.20 8.47 38.95
CA SER A 124 22.72 9.85 38.80
C SER A 124 22.48 10.48 37.44
N ASP A 125 22.32 9.66 36.40
CA ASP A 125 22.23 10.13 35.01
C ASP A 125 20.80 10.59 34.70
N ALA A 126 19.82 10.02 35.40
CA ALA A 126 18.43 10.46 35.35
C ALA A 126 18.15 11.66 36.27
N ALA A 127 18.83 11.77 37.41
CA ALA A 127 18.46 12.67 38.52
C ALA A 127 18.26 14.17 38.15
N ASN A 128 19.06 14.71 37.22
CA ASN A 128 18.92 16.09 36.73
C ASN A 128 18.36 16.17 35.30
N SER A 129 18.08 15.02 34.68
CA SER A 129 17.59 14.92 33.31
C SER A 129 16.09 15.23 33.23
N ILE A 130 15.61 15.58 32.04
CA ILE A 130 14.24 16.07 31.82
C ILE A 130 13.56 15.29 30.69
N ALA A 131 12.30 14.89 30.88
CA ALA A 131 11.43 14.43 29.80
C ALA A 131 10.63 15.62 29.24
N ASP A 132 10.82 15.98 27.97
CA ASP A 132 9.94 16.88 27.21
C ASP A 132 8.83 16.07 26.51
N PHE A 133 7.61 16.12 27.04
CA PHE A 133 6.40 15.69 26.33
C PHE A 133 5.85 16.85 25.48
N ASN A 134 5.05 16.56 24.45
CA ASN A 134 4.57 17.56 23.48
C ASN A 134 5.68 18.38 22.77
N TYR A 135 6.93 17.90 22.70
CA TYR A 135 7.95 18.54 21.86
C TYR A 135 7.77 18.11 20.39
N GLU A 136 6.75 18.65 19.75
CA GLU A 136 6.22 18.23 18.44
C GLU A 136 5.53 19.41 17.73
N LEU A 137 5.24 19.25 16.44
CA LEU A 137 4.42 20.19 15.68
C LEU A 137 2.93 19.86 15.82
N ASP A 138 2.07 20.87 15.73
CA ASP A 138 0.62 20.70 15.60
C ASP A 138 0.16 20.55 14.13
N ILE A 139 -1.16 20.39 13.94
CA ILE A 139 -1.81 20.22 12.62
C ILE A 139 -1.62 21.43 11.68
N SER A 140 -1.25 22.59 12.23
CA SER A 140 -0.95 23.82 11.50
C SER A 140 0.56 24.12 11.41
N GLY A 141 1.40 23.10 11.65
CA GLY A 141 2.86 23.17 11.49
C GLY A 141 3.58 24.05 12.53
N GLN A 142 2.92 24.38 13.64
CA GLN A 142 3.49 25.24 14.69
C GLN A 142 4.00 24.42 15.87
N GLU A 143 5.05 24.90 16.55
CA GLU A 143 5.64 24.21 17.70
C GLU A 143 4.68 24.19 18.89
N ARG A 144 4.39 23.01 19.42
CA ARG A 144 3.68 22.89 20.71
C ARG A 144 4.60 23.28 21.87
N VAL A 145 4.04 23.91 22.89
CA VAL A 145 4.74 24.19 24.16
C VAL A 145 5.05 22.85 24.86
N PRO A 146 6.33 22.51 25.13
CA PRO A 146 6.67 21.22 25.72
C PRO A 146 6.36 21.18 27.22
N VAL A 147 5.71 20.10 27.65
CA VAL A 147 5.42 19.83 29.07
C VAL A 147 6.57 19.00 29.64
N ARG A 148 7.19 19.50 30.70
CA ARG A 148 8.45 18.96 31.23
C ARG A 148 8.25 18.23 32.54
N PHE A 149 8.78 17.03 32.65
CA PHE A 149 8.81 16.25 33.89
C PHE A 149 10.26 15.92 34.28
N GLY A 150 10.52 15.88 35.58
CA GLY A 150 11.79 15.37 36.12
C GLY A 150 11.71 13.87 36.41
N PHE A 151 12.87 13.21 36.54
CA PHE A 151 12.95 11.81 36.93
C PHE A 151 13.13 11.65 38.44
N GLU A 152 12.57 10.58 38.99
CA GLU A 152 12.65 10.23 40.41
C GLU A 152 13.37 8.87 40.61
N PRO A 153 14.64 8.73 40.22
CA PRO A 153 15.37 7.46 40.27
C PRO A 153 15.56 6.91 41.71
N GLY A 154 15.30 7.72 42.73
CA GLY A 154 15.22 7.28 44.13
C GLY A 154 13.90 6.59 44.52
N LYS A 155 12.82 6.74 43.73
CA LYS A 155 11.57 5.95 43.87
C LYS A 155 11.68 4.63 43.12
N PHE A 156 12.19 4.66 41.88
CA PHE A 156 12.52 3.46 41.12
C PHE A 156 13.58 3.75 40.05
N PHE A 157 14.57 2.86 39.98
CA PHE A 157 15.51 2.76 38.87
C PHE A 157 15.92 1.30 38.68
N TYR A 158 15.85 0.80 37.44
CA TYR A 158 16.36 -0.51 37.04
C TYR A 158 17.13 -0.38 35.73
N ALA A 159 18.23 -1.11 35.58
CA ALA A 159 19.09 -1.05 34.40
C ALA A 159 19.67 -2.42 34.04
N ASN A 160 19.75 -2.71 32.74
CA ASN A 160 20.31 -3.94 32.20
C ASN A 160 21.28 -3.64 31.05
N ASP A 161 22.59 -3.81 31.31
CA ASP A 161 23.66 -3.57 30.32
C ASP A 161 23.71 -4.66 29.22
N ARG A 162 23.29 -5.89 29.52
CA ARG A 162 23.26 -7.01 28.55
C ARG A 162 22.24 -6.77 27.44
N LEU A 163 21.10 -6.19 27.80
CA LEU A 163 19.98 -5.88 26.91
C LEU A 163 19.89 -4.40 26.53
N ASP A 164 20.75 -3.53 27.06
CA ASP A 164 20.78 -2.08 26.79
C ASP A 164 19.44 -1.35 27.04
N PHE A 165 18.77 -1.65 28.16
CA PHE A 165 17.57 -0.93 28.59
C PHE A 165 17.65 -0.45 30.03
N SER A 166 16.87 0.58 30.36
CA SER A 166 16.70 1.08 31.74
C SER A 166 15.32 1.67 31.92
N ILE A 167 14.77 1.50 33.13
CA ILE A 167 13.46 1.99 33.55
C ILE A 167 13.66 2.90 34.76
N VAL A 168 12.98 4.04 34.75
CA VAL A 168 13.07 5.04 35.81
C VAL A 168 11.69 5.60 36.13
N ALA A 169 11.44 5.93 37.40
CA ALA A 169 10.25 6.66 37.78
C ALA A 169 10.29 8.12 37.28
N VAL A 170 9.13 8.64 36.91
CA VAL A 170 8.93 10.02 36.47
C VAL A 170 8.04 10.75 37.49
N ALA A 171 8.33 12.03 37.75
CA ALA A 171 7.54 12.84 38.66
C ALA A 171 6.06 12.89 38.24
N PRO A 172 5.09 12.75 39.17
CA PRO A 172 3.66 12.71 38.83
C PRO A 172 3.10 14.06 38.37
N THR A 173 3.84 15.15 38.59
CA THR A 173 3.50 16.51 38.18
C THR A 173 4.68 17.12 37.42
N SER A 174 4.35 17.91 36.41
CA SER A 174 5.30 18.68 35.59
C SER A 174 6.09 19.71 36.41
N LEU A 175 7.26 20.11 35.90
CA LEU A 175 8.15 21.12 36.50
C LEU A 175 7.52 22.53 36.57
N SER A 176 6.44 22.77 35.82
CA SER A 176 5.61 23.98 35.89
C SER A 176 4.44 23.88 36.87
N GLY A 177 4.18 22.69 37.44
CA GLY A 177 3.13 22.46 38.44
C GLY A 177 1.70 22.34 37.90
N GLY A 178 1.47 22.57 36.61
CA GLY A 178 0.11 22.66 36.03
C GLY A 178 -0.42 21.40 35.34
N GLU A 179 0.47 20.50 34.89
CA GLU A 179 0.12 19.29 34.13
C GLU A 179 0.51 18.02 34.92
N HIS A 180 -0.34 16.99 34.85
CA HIS A 180 -0.14 15.69 35.49
C HIS A 180 0.45 14.65 34.52
N LEU A 181 1.17 13.66 35.04
CA LEU A 181 1.82 12.63 34.23
C LEU A 181 0.82 11.62 33.64
N GLU A 182 -0.28 11.35 34.34
CA GLU A 182 -1.34 10.42 33.90
C GLU A 182 -2.06 10.87 32.61
N ASP A 183 -2.11 12.18 32.32
CA ASP A 183 -2.68 12.73 31.09
C ASP A 183 -1.94 12.29 29.81
N TRP A 184 -0.75 11.69 29.92
CA TRP A 184 0.08 11.20 28.82
C TRP A 184 -0.10 9.70 28.53
N GLY A 185 -0.79 8.98 29.41
CA GLY A 185 -0.97 7.53 29.32
C GLY A 185 0.36 6.75 29.36
N TRP A 186 0.30 5.48 28.96
CA TRP A 186 1.46 4.61 28.80
C TRP A 186 1.20 3.53 27.75
N LEU A 187 2.26 2.81 27.37
CA LEU A 187 2.25 1.78 26.35
C LEU A 187 2.48 0.39 27.00
N PRO A 188 1.45 -0.48 27.10
CA PRO A 188 1.58 -1.80 27.72
C PRO A 188 2.65 -2.67 27.05
N LEU A 189 3.54 -3.25 27.87
CA LEU A 189 4.64 -4.08 27.40
C LEU A 189 4.23 -5.55 27.37
N SER A 190 3.53 -5.98 26.31
CA SER A 190 3.09 -7.37 26.26
C SER A 190 4.25 -8.38 26.24
N GLY A 191 4.21 -9.39 27.10
CA GLY A 191 5.26 -10.41 27.20
C GLY A 191 5.27 -11.42 26.05
N ALA A 192 4.15 -11.55 25.31
CA ALA A 192 3.95 -12.62 24.34
C ALA A 192 4.93 -12.56 23.12
N PRO A 193 5.39 -13.72 22.59
CA PRO A 193 6.08 -13.79 21.31
C PRO A 193 5.10 -13.55 20.14
N GLY A 194 5.62 -13.32 18.93
CA GLY A 194 4.80 -13.19 17.72
C GLY A 194 4.13 -11.82 17.51
N LYS A 195 4.65 -10.76 18.15
CA LYS A 195 4.16 -9.38 17.96
C LYS A 195 4.46 -8.79 16.58
N ALA A 196 5.41 -9.33 15.84
CA ALA A 196 5.66 -8.99 14.44
C ALA A 196 6.29 -10.17 13.71
N ASP A 197 6.36 -10.11 12.39
CA ASP A 197 7.04 -11.11 11.56
C ASP A 197 7.90 -10.47 10.45
N PRO A 198 9.00 -11.12 10.00
CA PRO A 198 9.85 -10.56 8.96
C PRO A 198 9.07 -10.23 7.69
N GLY A 199 9.22 -9.00 7.21
CA GLY A 199 8.41 -8.40 6.14
C GLY A 199 7.33 -7.44 6.64
N GLU A 200 6.84 -7.54 7.89
CA GLU A 200 5.92 -6.55 8.44
C GLU A 200 6.60 -5.17 8.61
N TYR A 201 5.87 -4.11 8.29
CA TYR A 201 6.25 -2.71 8.55
C TYR A 201 6.25 -2.41 10.06
N LEU A 202 7.29 -1.73 10.56
CA LEU A 202 7.41 -1.33 11.97
C LEU A 202 7.49 0.19 12.11
N THR A 203 6.51 0.80 12.77
CA THR A 203 6.48 2.25 12.96
C THR A 203 7.31 2.66 14.17
N ILE A 204 8.22 3.62 14.02
CA ILE A 204 9.02 4.19 15.12
C ILE A 204 8.66 5.66 15.31
N VAL A 205 8.39 6.04 16.56
CA VAL A 205 8.09 7.42 16.99
C VAL A 205 9.24 7.90 17.86
N GLN A 206 9.92 8.96 17.45
CA GLN A 206 11.29 9.24 17.90
C GLN A 206 11.65 10.73 17.91
N HIS A 207 12.73 11.10 18.62
CA HIS A 207 13.34 12.43 18.60
C HIS A 207 14.74 12.39 17.95
N PRO A 208 14.83 12.19 16.61
CA PRO A 208 16.10 12.09 15.90
C PRO A 208 16.89 13.40 16.01
N SER A 209 18.19 13.32 16.25
CA SER A 209 19.07 14.48 16.52
C SER A 209 18.60 15.37 17.68
N GLY A 210 17.75 14.85 18.58
CA GLY A 210 17.08 15.61 19.63
C GLY A 210 16.03 16.62 19.15
N GLN A 211 15.57 16.50 17.91
CA GLN A 211 14.57 17.38 17.29
C GLN A 211 13.15 17.09 17.80
N MET A 212 12.18 17.88 17.31
CA MET A 212 10.77 17.62 17.52
C MET A 212 10.37 16.21 17.07
N LYS A 213 9.31 15.67 17.69
CA LYS A 213 8.84 14.29 17.50
C LYS A 213 8.57 14.02 16.02
N GLN A 214 9.15 12.93 15.52
CA GLN A 214 9.03 12.48 14.14
C GLN A 214 8.64 11.00 14.11
N VAL A 215 8.07 10.57 12.99
CA VAL A 215 7.63 9.19 12.77
C VAL A 215 8.11 8.69 11.41
N CYS A 216 8.74 7.50 11.38
CA CYS A 216 9.13 6.86 10.12
C CYS A 216 8.01 5.91 9.67
N VAL A 217 7.30 6.29 8.58
CA VAL A 217 6.09 5.60 8.08
C VAL A 217 6.30 4.83 6.78
N ARG A 218 7.52 4.83 6.23
CA ARG A 218 7.95 4.10 5.02
C ARG A 218 9.37 3.55 5.26
N GLU A 219 9.84 2.62 4.43
CA GLU A 219 11.16 1.99 4.58
C GLU A 219 11.49 1.50 6.00
N ASN A 220 10.52 0.89 6.69
CA ASN A 220 10.62 0.59 8.12
C ASN A 220 10.44 -0.91 8.49
N LYS A 221 10.62 -1.82 7.53
CA LYS A 221 10.32 -3.27 7.64
C LYS A 221 11.18 -4.02 8.66
N LEU A 222 10.57 -4.97 9.35
CA LEU A 222 11.25 -6.02 10.13
C LEU A 222 12.05 -6.95 9.21
N LEU A 223 13.39 -6.94 9.32
CA LEU A 223 14.28 -7.80 8.55
C LEU A 223 14.45 -9.19 9.15
N LYS A 224 14.73 -9.29 10.46
CA LYS A 224 14.95 -10.59 11.14
C LYS A 224 14.92 -10.50 12.66
N TYR A 225 14.80 -11.67 13.28
CA TYR A 225 15.10 -11.90 14.70
C TYR A 225 16.57 -12.29 14.91
N VAL A 226 17.20 -11.80 15.98
CA VAL A 226 18.59 -12.11 16.37
C VAL A 226 18.68 -12.33 17.88
N GLY A 227 18.29 -13.53 18.33
CA GLY A 227 18.22 -13.86 19.76
C GLY A 227 17.22 -12.95 20.48
N ASP A 228 17.69 -12.13 21.42
CA ASP A 228 16.88 -11.16 22.16
C ASP A 228 16.51 -9.89 21.37
N PHE A 229 17.02 -9.73 20.16
CA PHE A 229 16.93 -8.51 19.36
C PHE A 229 16.15 -8.74 18.05
N VAL A 230 15.76 -7.64 17.41
CA VAL A 230 15.20 -7.56 16.05
C VAL A 230 16.02 -6.58 15.21
N TRP A 231 16.21 -6.87 13.93
CA TRP A 231 16.78 -5.93 12.97
C TRP A 231 15.71 -5.45 11.99
N TYR A 232 15.71 -4.17 11.65
CA TYR A 232 14.68 -3.54 10.82
C TYR A 232 15.25 -2.32 10.06
N ASN A 233 14.63 -1.96 8.94
CA ASN A 233 14.90 -0.68 8.29
C ASN A 233 14.22 0.46 9.07
N THR A 234 14.74 1.69 8.97
CA THR A 234 14.10 2.97 9.32
C THR A 234 15.16 4.07 9.22
N ASP A 235 14.74 5.31 8.93
CA ASP A 235 15.59 6.49 9.14
C ASP A 235 15.70 6.81 10.64
N THR A 236 16.92 6.89 11.17
CA THR A 236 17.24 7.23 12.57
C THR A 236 18.55 8.03 12.62
N THR A 237 18.71 8.86 13.66
CA THR A 237 19.98 9.52 13.98
C THR A 237 20.23 9.52 15.49
N ALA A 238 21.40 9.95 15.96
CA ALA A 238 21.71 10.03 17.39
C ALA A 238 20.63 10.84 18.15
N GLY A 239 19.96 10.22 19.13
CA GLY A 239 18.76 10.76 19.78
C GLY A 239 17.52 9.88 19.62
N SER A 240 17.48 9.05 18.55
CA SER A 240 16.49 7.97 18.38
C SER A 240 16.61 6.87 19.45
N SER A 241 17.76 6.73 20.12
CA SER A 241 17.98 5.85 21.27
C SER A 241 16.86 5.92 22.30
N GLY A 242 16.22 4.79 22.59
CA GLY A 242 15.15 4.67 23.59
C GLY A 242 13.73 4.86 23.03
N SER A 243 13.57 5.02 21.72
CA SER A 243 12.25 5.13 21.07
C SER A 243 11.50 3.79 21.03
N PRO A 244 10.16 3.79 21.16
CA PRO A 244 9.34 2.61 20.92
C PRO A 244 9.27 2.25 19.43
N VAL A 245 9.31 0.96 19.14
CA VAL A 245 9.11 0.39 17.80
C VAL A 245 7.83 -0.42 17.82
N PHE A 246 6.83 0.03 17.06
CA PHE A 246 5.48 -0.50 17.01
C PHE A 246 5.26 -1.45 15.83
N ASN A 247 4.29 -2.35 15.96
CA ASN A 247 3.67 -3.03 14.82
C ASN A 247 2.44 -2.23 14.33
N ARG A 248 1.71 -2.72 13.31
CA ARG A 248 0.48 -2.06 12.80
C ARG A 248 -0.66 -1.92 13.83
N PHE A 249 -0.60 -2.67 14.93
CA PHE A 249 -1.53 -2.64 16.07
C PHE A 249 -1.13 -1.62 17.15
N TRP A 250 -0.09 -0.81 16.91
CA TRP A 250 0.51 0.09 17.90
C TRP A 250 0.99 -0.59 19.19
N GLN A 251 1.25 -1.91 19.13
CA GLN A 251 1.87 -2.66 20.23
C GLN A 251 3.39 -2.51 20.19
N VAL A 252 4.00 -2.20 21.33
CA VAL A 252 5.46 -2.09 21.45
C VAL A 252 6.11 -3.44 21.18
N THR A 253 6.77 -3.55 20.04
CA THR A 253 7.46 -4.77 19.57
C THR A 253 8.92 -4.77 19.99
N ALA A 254 9.58 -3.60 19.99
CA ALA A 254 10.94 -3.43 20.46
C ALA A 254 11.24 -2.02 20.98
N LEU A 255 12.38 -1.87 21.65
CA LEU A 255 13.03 -0.62 22.04
C LEU A 255 14.20 -0.35 21.06
N HIS A 256 14.20 0.77 20.33
CA HIS A 256 15.33 1.14 19.46
C HIS A 256 16.58 1.43 20.32
N HIS A 257 17.77 0.98 19.89
CA HIS A 257 19.00 1.25 20.63
C HIS A 257 20.28 1.45 19.79
N SER A 258 20.36 0.95 18.56
CA SER A 258 21.54 1.16 17.71
C SER A 258 21.27 1.02 16.22
N GLY A 259 22.07 1.70 15.41
CA GLY A 259 22.25 1.35 13.99
C GLY A 259 23.21 0.17 13.85
N VAL A 260 23.04 -0.61 12.77
CA VAL A 260 23.91 -1.73 12.39
C VAL A 260 24.71 -1.30 11.15
N PRO A 261 26.04 -1.13 11.24
CA PRO A 261 26.85 -0.69 10.12
C PRO A 261 27.44 -1.85 9.31
N ARG A 262 27.74 -1.64 8.03
CA ARG A 262 28.54 -2.59 7.24
C ARG A 262 29.95 -2.66 7.81
N LYS A 263 30.53 -3.86 7.77
CA LYS A 263 31.88 -4.15 8.27
C LYS A 263 32.65 -4.99 7.26
N ASP A 264 33.98 -4.83 7.25
CA ASP A 264 34.87 -5.68 6.46
C ASP A 264 35.04 -7.08 7.07
N ALA A 265 35.74 -7.97 6.36
CA ALA A 265 36.04 -9.32 6.83
C ALA A 265 36.90 -9.38 8.12
N ARG A 266 37.41 -8.24 8.61
CA ARG A 266 38.13 -8.12 9.90
C ARG A 266 37.23 -7.57 11.02
N GLY A 267 36.00 -7.15 10.70
CA GLY A 267 35.02 -6.56 11.61
C GLY A 267 35.11 -5.03 11.74
N ARG A 268 35.92 -4.37 10.91
CA ARG A 268 36.09 -2.91 10.94
C ARG A 268 34.93 -2.25 10.20
N THR A 269 34.37 -1.19 10.78
CA THR A 269 33.24 -0.44 10.19
C THR A 269 33.62 0.14 8.83
N LEU A 270 32.68 0.15 7.89
CA LEU A 270 32.87 0.68 6.54
C LEU A 270 32.06 1.96 6.30
N THR A 271 32.59 2.82 5.45
CA THR A 271 31.91 3.97 4.86
C THR A 271 31.16 3.59 3.59
N LYS A 272 30.25 4.47 3.15
CA LYS A 272 29.44 4.32 1.92
C LYS A 272 30.25 4.17 0.62
N ASP A 273 31.53 4.56 0.62
CA ASP A 273 32.46 4.35 -0.49
C ASP A 273 33.43 3.17 -0.28
N GLY A 274 33.17 2.31 0.71
CA GLY A 274 33.89 1.06 0.95
C GLY A 274 35.22 1.20 1.70
N LYS A 275 35.58 2.40 2.18
CA LYS A 275 36.75 2.60 3.05
C LYS A 275 36.45 2.18 4.48
N VAL A 276 37.49 1.92 5.26
CA VAL A 276 37.35 1.71 6.71
C VAL A 276 37.08 3.05 7.38
N TRP A 277 36.02 3.11 8.18
CA TRP A 277 35.70 4.27 9.02
C TRP A 277 36.54 4.27 10.30
N ASP A 278 36.99 5.46 10.71
CA ASP A 278 37.59 5.71 12.02
C ASP A 278 37.00 6.98 12.67
N ALA A 279 37.30 7.18 13.97
CA ALA A 279 36.69 8.23 14.78
C ALA A 279 37.09 9.67 14.42
N SER A 280 37.94 9.90 13.41
CA SER A 280 38.19 11.21 12.81
C SER A 280 37.24 11.54 11.64
N MET A 281 36.51 10.53 11.14
CA MET A 281 35.57 10.66 10.03
C MET A 281 34.15 10.95 10.53
N ASP A 282 33.34 11.61 9.69
CA ASP A 282 31.93 11.87 10.00
C ASP A 282 31.13 10.54 10.14
N GLU A 283 30.30 10.45 11.17
CA GLU A 283 29.38 9.33 11.42
C GLU A 283 28.32 9.21 10.31
N THR A 284 27.98 10.30 9.60
CA THR A 284 27.09 10.23 8.42
C THR A 284 27.71 9.49 7.22
N SER A 285 29.05 9.33 7.19
CA SER A 285 29.75 8.62 6.12
C SER A 285 29.68 7.09 6.25
N ILE A 286 29.30 6.58 7.43
CA ILE A 286 29.13 5.15 7.69
C ILE A 286 28.04 4.56 6.79
N ASP A 287 28.30 3.37 6.25
CA ASP A 287 27.31 2.57 5.53
C ASP A 287 26.41 1.85 6.55
N TRP A 288 25.26 2.45 6.86
CA TRP A 288 24.27 1.89 7.78
C TRP A 288 23.34 0.93 7.01
N ILE A 289 23.25 -0.31 7.49
CA ILE A 289 22.66 -1.42 6.72
C ILE A 289 21.41 -2.05 7.37
N ALA A 290 21.15 -1.73 8.64
CA ALA A 290 19.91 -1.98 9.37
C ALA A 290 19.91 -1.16 10.68
N ASN A 291 18.83 -1.23 11.44
CA ASN A 291 18.76 -0.83 12.85
C ASN A 291 18.58 -2.07 13.73
N GLU A 292 19.10 -2.08 14.97
CA GLU A 292 18.85 -3.12 15.98
C GLU A 292 17.94 -2.56 17.09
N GLY A 293 17.01 -3.40 17.54
CA GLY A 293 16.04 -3.10 18.59
C GLY A 293 15.88 -4.27 19.55
N ILE A 294 15.67 -3.97 20.83
CA ILE A 294 15.59 -4.94 21.92
C ILE A 294 14.14 -5.40 22.04
N ARG A 295 13.86 -6.70 21.94
CA ARG A 295 12.47 -7.20 21.93
C ARG A 295 11.78 -6.95 23.26
N THR A 296 10.53 -6.47 23.21
CA THR A 296 9.68 -6.31 24.41
C THR A 296 9.54 -7.61 25.20
N SER A 297 9.47 -8.76 24.54
CA SER A 297 9.42 -10.06 25.23
C SER A 297 10.70 -10.43 25.97
N ALA A 298 11.87 -9.94 25.54
CA ALA A 298 13.12 -10.12 26.27
C ALA A 298 13.18 -9.19 27.49
N ILE A 299 12.74 -7.94 27.35
CA ILE A 299 12.60 -6.98 28.45
C ILE A 299 11.63 -7.52 29.51
N VAL A 300 10.44 -7.97 29.12
CA VAL A 300 9.41 -8.47 30.06
C VAL A 300 9.85 -9.78 30.74
N ALA A 301 10.55 -10.67 30.05
CA ALA A 301 11.12 -11.88 30.66
C ALA A 301 12.18 -11.53 31.72
N ASP A 302 13.06 -10.57 31.42
CA ASP A 302 14.09 -10.07 32.32
C ASP A 302 13.51 -9.35 33.54
N LEU A 303 12.47 -8.53 33.35
CA LEU A 303 11.73 -7.88 34.45
C LEU A 303 11.03 -8.88 35.37
N LYS A 304 10.38 -9.91 34.81
CA LYS A 304 9.71 -10.97 35.58
C LYS A 304 10.68 -11.72 36.50
N ILE A 305 11.94 -11.84 36.11
CA ILE A 305 13.00 -12.47 36.92
C ILE A 305 13.65 -11.48 37.90
N SER A 306 14.02 -10.29 37.43
CA SER A 306 14.87 -9.34 38.17
C SER A 306 14.14 -8.47 39.19
N VAL A 307 12.91 -8.02 38.86
CA VAL A 307 12.17 -7.01 39.63
C VAL A 307 10.66 -7.28 39.72
N GLY A 308 10.21 -8.49 39.35
CA GLY A 308 8.78 -8.79 39.18
C GLY A 308 7.91 -8.76 40.43
N SER A 309 8.52 -8.70 41.62
CA SER A 309 7.84 -8.48 42.90
C SER A 309 7.72 -7.01 43.29
N HIS A 310 8.31 -6.08 42.55
CA HIS A 310 8.31 -4.66 42.89
C HIS A 310 6.96 -4.01 42.53
N PRO A 311 6.30 -3.28 43.46
CA PRO A 311 4.92 -2.82 43.28
C PRO A 311 4.73 -1.91 42.06
N LEU A 312 5.68 -1.01 41.75
CA LEU A 312 5.61 -0.15 40.55
C LEU A 312 5.81 -0.92 39.23
N ILE A 313 6.44 -2.10 39.26
CA ILE A 313 6.64 -2.95 38.08
C ILE A 313 5.43 -3.86 37.84
N LYS A 314 4.62 -4.14 38.86
CA LYS A 314 3.46 -5.05 38.73
C LYS A 314 2.47 -4.62 37.64
N PRO A 315 2.01 -3.35 37.53
CA PRO A 315 1.20 -2.87 36.41
C PRO A 315 1.79 -3.19 35.02
N VAL A 316 3.11 -3.01 34.87
CA VAL A 316 3.83 -3.30 33.60
C VAL A 316 3.79 -4.79 33.25
N LEU A 317 3.84 -5.67 34.27
CA LEU A 317 3.89 -7.13 34.09
C LEU A 317 2.52 -7.80 34.01
N ASP A 318 1.50 -7.15 34.56
CA ASP A 318 0.08 -7.49 34.44
C ASP A 318 -0.52 -6.99 33.11
N GLU A 319 0.25 -6.24 32.31
CA GLU A 319 -0.15 -5.65 31.02
C GLU A 319 -1.32 -4.64 31.18
N GLU A 320 -1.27 -3.83 32.26
CA GLU A 320 -2.30 -2.84 32.62
C GLU A 320 -2.44 -1.72 31.57
N GLU A 321 -3.66 -1.52 31.05
CA GLU A 321 -3.99 -0.47 30.08
C GLU A 321 -4.11 0.92 30.74
N PRO A 322 -3.73 2.02 30.07
CA PRO A 322 -3.97 3.37 30.57
C PRO A 322 -5.47 3.67 30.69
N PRO A 323 -5.90 4.48 31.69
CA PRO A 323 -7.31 4.77 31.92
C PRO A 323 -7.96 5.42 30.69
N THR A 324 -9.08 4.85 30.24
CA THR A 324 -9.77 5.28 29.02
C THR A 324 -10.25 6.71 29.15
N ARG A 325 -9.47 7.65 28.61
CA ARG A 325 -9.89 9.04 28.46
C ARG A 325 -11.03 9.04 27.44
N HIS A 326 -12.27 9.26 27.89
CA HIS A 326 -13.31 9.70 26.98
C HIS A 326 -12.81 10.95 26.25
N GLU A 327 -13.05 11.03 24.94
CA GLU A 327 -12.99 12.29 24.21
C GLU A 327 -14.19 13.16 24.59
N ILE A 328 -14.20 13.57 25.87
CA ILE A 328 -14.41 14.98 26.15
C ILE A 328 -13.32 15.69 25.35
N GLU A 329 -13.67 16.15 24.15
CA GLU A 329 -13.02 17.34 23.64
C GLU A 329 -13.02 18.35 24.77
N LYS A 330 -11.84 18.64 25.33
CA LYS A 330 -11.60 19.99 25.83
C LYS A 330 -11.67 20.87 24.59
N MET A 331 -12.90 21.19 24.14
CA MET A 331 -13.21 22.42 23.40
C MET A 331 -12.32 23.46 24.05
N PRO A 332 -11.37 24.07 23.31
CA PRO A 332 -10.21 24.69 23.93
C PRO A 332 -10.69 25.65 25.00
N GLN A 333 -10.44 25.30 26.27
CA GLN A 333 -10.79 26.11 27.44
C GLN A 333 -10.26 27.50 27.11
N PRO A 334 -11.13 28.48 26.82
CA PRO A 334 -10.75 29.63 26.02
C PRO A 334 -9.63 30.33 26.77
N VAL A 335 -8.42 30.28 26.20
CA VAL A 335 -7.16 30.64 26.88
C VAL A 335 -7.41 31.96 27.57
N VAL A 336 -7.53 31.94 28.90
CA VAL A 336 -8.17 33.02 29.65
C VAL A 336 -7.51 34.33 29.23
N PRO A 337 -8.20 35.18 28.45
CA PRO A 337 -7.50 36.31 27.87
C PRO A 337 -7.13 37.21 29.02
N THR A 338 -5.83 37.48 29.19
CA THR A 338 -5.39 38.66 29.95
C THR A 338 -6.13 39.84 29.31
N PRO A 339 -7.12 40.45 29.97
CA PRO A 339 -8.33 40.91 29.27
C PRO A 339 -8.09 42.17 28.43
N PHE A 340 -7.72 41.97 27.17
CA PHE A 340 -7.51 43.02 26.19
C PHE A 340 -8.74 43.18 25.30
N GLY A 341 -9.47 44.28 25.48
CA GLY A 341 -10.21 44.90 24.37
C GLY A 341 -11.69 44.53 24.20
N ALA A 342 -12.36 43.92 25.19
CA ALA A 342 -13.83 43.98 25.28
C ALA A 342 -14.33 45.25 26.00
N ASN A 343 -13.45 46.23 26.19
CA ASN A 343 -13.68 47.38 27.04
C ASN A 343 -14.47 48.45 26.30
N LEU A 344 -15.63 48.80 26.85
CA LEU A 344 -16.15 50.17 26.78
C LEU A 344 -15.02 51.14 27.13
N TRP A 345 -14.66 52.06 26.22
CA TRP A 345 -13.60 53.04 26.48
C TRP A 345 -14.12 54.46 26.41
N PHE A 346 -13.53 55.32 27.24
CA PHE A 346 -13.83 56.74 27.31
C PHE A 346 -12.69 57.52 26.64
N GLU A 347 -12.99 58.24 25.56
CA GLU A 347 -12.06 59.18 24.95
C GLU A 347 -12.25 60.56 25.57
N GLN A 348 -11.18 61.11 26.16
CA GLN A 348 -11.14 62.50 26.60
C GLN A 348 -10.52 63.39 25.53
N SER A 349 -11.30 64.38 25.12
CA SER A 349 -10.84 65.54 24.37
C SER A 349 -10.75 66.75 25.30
N VAL A 350 -10.17 67.86 24.84
CA VAL A 350 -10.04 69.11 25.62
C VAL A 350 -11.42 69.64 26.07
N ASP A 351 -12.46 69.40 25.28
CA ASP A 351 -13.81 69.93 25.50
C ASP A 351 -14.80 68.90 26.10
N GLY A 352 -14.37 67.66 26.38
CA GLY A 352 -15.21 66.66 27.04
C GLY A 352 -14.85 65.19 26.84
N THR A 353 -15.53 64.32 27.60
CA THR A 353 -15.36 62.86 27.61
C THR A 353 -16.50 62.15 26.85
N SER A 354 -16.16 61.28 25.90
CA SER A 354 -17.12 60.49 25.10
C SER A 354 -16.95 58.99 25.37
N LEU A 355 -18.06 58.25 25.49
CA LEU A 355 -18.07 56.79 25.68
C LEU A 355 -18.27 56.06 24.34
N VAL A 356 -17.37 55.15 23.98
CA VAL A 356 -17.41 54.40 22.72
C VAL A 356 -17.89 52.97 22.95
N VAL A 357 -18.84 52.52 22.13
CA VAL A 357 -19.46 51.18 22.19
C VAL A 357 -19.46 50.53 20.80
N PRO A 358 -18.67 49.47 20.54
CA PRO A 358 -18.66 48.81 19.24
C PRO A 358 -19.83 47.83 19.11
N LEU A 359 -20.59 47.94 18.01
CA LEU A 359 -21.78 47.11 17.73
C LEU A 359 -21.69 46.55 16.30
N ARG A 360 -21.90 45.23 16.14
CA ARG A 360 -21.91 44.56 14.83
C ARG A 360 -23.34 44.18 14.43
N VAL A 361 -23.73 44.55 13.21
CA VAL A 361 -25.00 44.16 12.59
C VAL A 361 -24.70 43.42 11.29
N PRO A 362 -25.18 42.17 11.09
CA PRO A 362 -24.96 41.44 9.85
C PRO A 362 -25.88 41.94 8.73
N LEU A 363 -25.34 42.07 7.51
CA LEU A 363 -26.10 42.42 6.30
C LEU A 363 -25.78 41.42 5.17
N PRO A 364 -26.79 40.79 4.53
CA PRO A 364 -26.58 39.93 3.38
C PRO A 364 -26.42 40.76 2.09
N MET A 365 -25.31 40.56 1.37
CA MET A 365 -25.05 41.23 0.09
C MET A 365 -24.98 40.19 -1.04
N LEU A 366 -25.83 40.33 -2.06
CA LEU A 366 -25.76 39.48 -3.26
C LEU A 366 -24.52 39.82 -4.09
N ARG A 367 -23.83 38.78 -4.57
CA ARG A 367 -22.73 38.91 -5.52
C ARG A 367 -23.27 38.96 -6.95
N LYS A 368 -22.82 39.93 -7.75
CA LYS A 368 -23.11 40.03 -9.18
C LYS A 368 -21.81 40.33 -9.92
N GLU A 369 -21.50 39.55 -10.93
CA GLU A 369 -20.25 39.66 -11.70
C GLU A 369 -20.38 40.64 -12.87
N ILE A 370 -19.30 41.40 -13.12
CA ILE A 370 -18.87 41.86 -14.45
C ILE A 370 -17.35 42.13 -14.41
N PRO A 371 -16.62 42.11 -15.55
CA PRO A 371 -15.21 41.69 -15.58
C PRO A 371 -14.21 42.81 -15.90
N MET A 372 -12.91 42.49 -15.95
CA MET A 372 -11.89 43.33 -16.61
C MET A 372 -10.92 42.52 -17.47
N SER A 373 -10.32 43.21 -18.45
CA SER A 373 -9.43 42.70 -19.49
C SER A 373 -7.99 43.27 -19.33
N PRO A 374 -6.97 42.78 -20.06
CA PRO A 374 -5.57 42.84 -19.61
C PRO A 374 -4.80 44.11 -20.05
N ILE A 375 -3.62 44.28 -19.46
CA ILE A 375 -2.60 45.29 -19.81
C ILE A 375 -1.25 44.54 -20.04
N PRO A 376 -0.41 44.93 -21.03
CA PRO A 376 0.68 44.10 -21.54
C PRO A 376 2.04 44.35 -20.86
N GLY A 377 3.02 43.47 -21.14
CA GLY A 377 4.34 43.48 -20.49
C GLY A 377 5.55 43.79 -21.38
N LEU A 378 6.73 43.58 -20.80
CA LEU A 378 8.07 43.54 -21.38
C LEU A 378 8.80 42.33 -20.74
N GLY A 379 9.82 41.69 -21.31
CA GLY A 379 10.55 41.97 -22.54
C GLY A 379 12.06 42.01 -22.28
N GLY A 380 12.79 40.90 -22.49
CA GLY A 380 14.24 40.83 -22.28
C GLY A 380 14.85 39.47 -22.65
N HIS A 381 15.87 39.47 -23.52
CA HIS A 381 16.58 38.27 -23.98
C HIS A 381 17.91 38.05 -23.25
N GLY A 382 18.38 36.79 -23.20
CA GLY A 382 19.77 36.42 -22.92
C GLY A 382 19.93 34.90 -22.89
N GLY A 383 20.96 34.32 -23.53
CA GLY A 383 21.15 32.87 -23.51
C GLY A 383 22.37 32.33 -24.29
N ALA A 384 22.56 31.01 -24.18
CA ALA A 384 23.62 30.18 -24.79
C ALA A 384 25.06 30.42 -24.23
N PRO A 385 26.05 29.53 -24.48
CA PRO A 385 26.02 28.30 -25.28
C PRO A 385 26.57 27.01 -24.58
N ASN A 386 26.58 25.92 -25.36
CA ASN A 386 27.00 24.55 -24.98
C ASN A 386 28.50 24.36 -24.73
N GLY A 387 28.87 23.21 -24.15
CA GLY A 387 30.22 22.62 -24.23
C GLY A 387 30.17 21.08 -24.32
N ASN A 388 30.46 20.51 -25.50
CA ASN A 388 30.61 19.06 -25.71
C ASN A 388 32.08 18.63 -25.62
N VAL A 389 32.34 17.42 -25.13
CA VAL A 389 33.55 16.63 -25.46
C VAL A 389 33.15 15.16 -25.64
N GLU A 390 33.67 14.50 -26.67
CA GLU A 390 33.37 13.11 -27.03
C GLU A 390 34.49 12.12 -26.62
N ASN A 391 34.14 10.82 -26.72
CA ASN A 391 34.94 9.59 -26.85
C ASN A 391 34.67 8.56 -25.74
N GLY A 392 34.58 7.26 -26.02
CA GLY A 392 34.61 6.57 -27.33
C GLY A 392 35.07 5.12 -27.20
N GLY A 393 34.16 4.14 -27.28
CA GLY A 393 34.54 2.72 -27.16
C GLY A 393 33.38 1.71 -27.24
N LYS A 394 33.52 0.75 -28.16
CA LYS A 394 32.69 -0.47 -28.36
C LYS A 394 33.52 -1.47 -29.21
N PRO A 395 33.18 -2.76 -29.26
CA PRO A 395 32.55 -3.63 -28.25
C PRO A 395 33.38 -4.91 -28.00
N LEU A 396 32.90 -5.87 -27.19
CA LEU A 396 33.23 -7.31 -27.34
C LEU A 396 32.22 -8.21 -26.57
N ILE A 397 32.27 -9.52 -26.83
CA ILE A 397 31.34 -10.60 -26.43
C ILE A 397 32.15 -11.92 -26.41
N VAL A 398 31.84 -13.09 -25.83
CA VAL A 398 30.62 -13.85 -25.42
C VAL A 398 31.06 -14.92 -24.34
N PRO A 399 30.27 -15.89 -23.77
CA PRO A 399 28.81 -16.18 -23.72
C PRO A 399 28.33 -16.46 -22.24
N PRO A 400 27.56 -17.53 -21.80
CA PRO A 400 26.65 -17.39 -20.64
C PRO A 400 26.93 -18.32 -19.43
N VAL A 401 26.19 -18.13 -18.34
CA VAL A 401 26.03 -19.13 -17.25
C VAL A 401 24.53 -19.31 -16.97
N GLY A 402 24.11 -20.56 -16.79
CA GLY A 402 22.69 -20.98 -16.81
C GLY A 402 21.90 -20.77 -15.51
N LEU A 403 20.61 -21.09 -15.58
CA LEU A 403 19.66 -20.92 -14.48
C LEU A 403 19.90 -21.94 -13.35
N LEU A 404 19.70 -21.48 -12.11
CA LEU A 404 19.14 -22.31 -11.04
C LEU A 404 17.71 -21.80 -10.77
N PRO A 405 16.69 -22.67 -10.69
CA PRO A 405 15.34 -22.24 -10.35
C PRO A 405 15.28 -21.74 -8.90
N ARG A 406 14.61 -20.60 -8.67
CA ARG A 406 14.24 -20.16 -7.32
C ARG A 406 13.05 -21.00 -6.84
N ILE A 407 12.72 -20.97 -5.55
CA ILE A 407 11.67 -21.83 -4.96
C ILE A 407 10.70 -21.02 -4.07
N SER A 408 9.40 -21.25 -4.29
CA SER A 408 8.27 -20.71 -3.51
C SER A 408 8.24 -21.35 -2.13
N ALA A 409 8.47 -20.54 -1.08
CA ALA A 409 8.57 -21.03 0.29
C ALA A 409 7.24 -21.57 0.87
N LYS A 410 6.08 -21.16 0.33
CA LYS A 410 4.76 -21.72 0.65
C LYS A 410 4.62 -23.22 0.32
N ASN A 411 5.22 -23.70 -0.76
CA ASN A 411 4.86 -24.99 -1.40
C ASN A 411 6.08 -25.88 -1.73
N GLY A 412 7.30 -25.35 -1.72
CA GLY A 412 8.49 -26.05 -2.21
C GLY A 412 8.59 -26.16 -3.74
N LEU A 413 7.66 -25.56 -4.49
CA LEU A 413 7.64 -25.54 -5.96
C LEU A 413 8.44 -24.35 -6.52
N PRO A 414 9.07 -24.45 -7.70
CA PRO A 414 9.94 -23.39 -8.20
C PRO A 414 9.22 -22.05 -8.46
N MET A 415 9.78 -20.95 -7.96
CA MET A 415 9.50 -19.61 -8.44
C MET A 415 10.18 -19.44 -9.79
N GLU A 416 9.38 -19.50 -10.84
CA GLU A 416 9.82 -19.32 -12.23
C GLU A 416 9.33 -17.97 -12.75
N ALA A 417 10.02 -17.48 -13.78
CA ALA A 417 9.46 -16.46 -14.66
C ALA A 417 8.25 -17.02 -15.43
N VAL A 418 7.40 -16.13 -15.95
CA VAL A 418 6.38 -16.49 -16.94
C VAL A 418 7.10 -17.10 -18.15
N HIS A 419 6.81 -18.37 -18.46
CA HIS A 419 7.43 -19.12 -19.54
C HIS A 419 6.36 -19.64 -20.50
N ILE A 420 6.40 -19.15 -21.74
CA ILE A 420 5.45 -19.48 -22.81
C ILE A 420 6.26 -20.09 -23.96
N ASP A 421 6.08 -21.39 -24.22
CA ASP A 421 6.60 -21.99 -25.45
C ASP A 421 5.69 -21.62 -26.63
N GLN A 422 6.07 -20.57 -27.36
CA GLN A 422 5.30 -20.14 -28.52
C GLN A 422 5.27 -21.15 -29.68
N SER A 423 6.10 -22.20 -29.67
CA SER A 423 6.05 -23.27 -30.68
C SER A 423 4.81 -24.16 -30.54
N THR A 424 4.29 -24.32 -29.32
CA THR A 424 3.12 -25.17 -29.00
C THR A 424 1.78 -24.43 -29.10
N LEU A 425 1.76 -23.13 -29.45
CA LEU A 425 0.52 -22.34 -29.62
C LEU A 425 -0.49 -22.92 -30.62
N LYS A 426 -0.15 -23.95 -31.40
CA LYS A 426 -1.07 -24.66 -32.30
C LYS A 426 -1.80 -25.86 -31.66
N SER A 427 -1.37 -26.34 -30.49
CA SER A 427 -2.01 -27.46 -29.76
C SER A 427 -2.93 -27.00 -28.62
N ARG A 428 -2.87 -25.72 -28.23
CA ARG A 428 -3.71 -25.13 -27.18
C ARG A 428 -5.21 -25.40 -27.46
N PRO A 429 -5.99 -25.89 -26.48
CA PRO A 429 -7.37 -26.33 -26.71
C PRO A 429 -8.32 -25.17 -27.04
N GLY A 430 -8.03 -23.98 -26.52
CA GLY A 430 -8.93 -22.85 -26.49
C GLY A 430 -10.06 -23.02 -25.49
N TYR A 431 -10.95 -22.03 -25.52
CA TYR A 431 -12.24 -22.03 -24.88
C TYR A 431 -13.11 -23.23 -25.30
N LYS A 432 -13.80 -23.84 -24.33
CA LYS A 432 -14.74 -24.95 -24.46
C LYS A 432 -16.17 -24.42 -24.29
N ALA A 433 -16.96 -24.46 -25.37
CA ALA A 433 -18.34 -23.97 -25.34
C ALA A 433 -19.29 -24.83 -24.49
N ASN A 434 -19.02 -26.13 -24.37
CA ASN A 434 -19.81 -27.10 -23.62
C ASN A 434 -19.36 -27.29 -22.16
N PHE A 435 -18.63 -26.32 -21.60
CA PHE A 435 -17.97 -26.44 -20.29
C PHE A 435 -18.94 -26.49 -19.10
N LEU A 436 -20.07 -25.79 -19.18
CA LEU A 436 -21.16 -25.87 -18.18
C LEU A 436 -22.14 -27.03 -18.46
N GLY A 437 -21.99 -27.70 -19.61
CA GLY A 437 -22.83 -28.79 -20.08
C GLY A 437 -23.10 -28.72 -21.59
N THR A 438 -23.90 -29.67 -22.09
CA THR A 438 -24.34 -29.72 -23.49
C THR A 438 -25.77 -29.17 -23.67
N GLY A 439 -26.23 -29.04 -24.91
CA GLY A 439 -27.59 -28.55 -25.19
C GLY A 439 -27.81 -27.13 -24.68
N LYS A 440 -28.83 -26.93 -23.82
CA LYS A 440 -29.16 -25.62 -23.22
C LYS A 440 -28.01 -24.98 -22.42
N PHE A 441 -27.06 -25.78 -21.93
CA PHE A 441 -25.89 -25.31 -21.17
C PHE A 441 -24.67 -24.98 -22.03
N SER A 442 -24.75 -25.18 -23.34
CA SER A 442 -23.68 -24.82 -24.26
C SER A 442 -23.65 -23.30 -24.46
N VAL A 443 -22.51 -22.68 -24.19
CA VAL A 443 -22.27 -21.24 -24.33
C VAL A 443 -21.23 -21.03 -25.45
N PRO A 444 -21.64 -20.68 -26.68
CA PRO A 444 -20.69 -20.43 -27.77
C PRO A 444 -19.87 -19.14 -27.54
N LEU A 445 -18.76 -18.99 -28.27
CA LEU A 445 -18.08 -17.69 -28.37
C LEU A 445 -19.03 -16.65 -29.02
N PRO A 446 -18.98 -15.37 -28.61
CA PRO A 446 -19.75 -14.30 -29.24
C PRO A 446 -19.51 -14.24 -30.76
N LYS A 447 -20.59 -14.13 -31.54
CA LYS A 447 -20.49 -14.07 -33.00
C LYS A 447 -20.24 -12.62 -33.43
N ILE A 448 -19.32 -12.44 -34.38
CA ILE A 448 -19.04 -11.15 -35.01
C ILE A 448 -19.94 -11.01 -36.26
N PRO A 449 -20.89 -10.05 -36.29
CA PRO A 449 -21.80 -9.88 -37.42
C PRO A 449 -21.09 -9.49 -38.72
N ALA A 450 -21.76 -9.70 -39.85
CA ALA A 450 -21.18 -9.47 -41.18
C ALA A 450 -20.53 -8.09 -41.37
N ALA A 451 -21.13 -7.04 -40.81
CA ALA A 451 -20.62 -5.66 -40.86
C ALA A 451 -19.26 -5.44 -40.17
N LEU A 452 -18.85 -6.34 -39.27
CA LEU A 452 -17.56 -6.27 -38.55
C LEU A 452 -16.55 -7.32 -39.03
N LYS A 453 -16.93 -8.28 -39.86
CA LYS A 453 -16.05 -9.38 -40.31
C LYS A 453 -14.79 -8.92 -41.06
N SER A 454 -14.86 -7.78 -41.77
CA SER A 454 -13.69 -7.18 -42.43
C SER A 454 -12.58 -6.78 -41.45
N ARG A 455 -12.94 -6.41 -40.22
CA ARG A 455 -12.05 -5.93 -39.15
C ARG A 455 -11.36 -7.05 -38.37
N VAL A 456 -11.79 -8.29 -38.54
CA VAL A 456 -11.27 -9.44 -37.80
C VAL A 456 -9.85 -9.77 -38.25
N ALA A 457 -8.94 -9.96 -37.31
CA ALA A 457 -7.62 -10.51 -37.60
C ALA A 457 -7.75 -12.01 -37.90
N MET A 458 -7.18 -12.46 -39.01
CA MET A 458 -7.21 -13.86 -39.42
C MET A 458 -5.87 -14.51 -39.11
N LEU A 459 -5.87 -15.80 -38.79
CA LEU A 459 -4.63 -16.52 -38.50
C LEU A 459 -3.74 -16.62 -39.76
N LYS A 460 -2.46 -16.29 -39.62
CA LYS A 460 -1.42 -16.42 -40.65
C LYS A 460 -1.46 -17.83 -41.26
N GLY A 461 -1.65 -17.92 -42.58
CA GLY A 461 -1.80 -19.18 -43.32
C GLY A 461 -3.17 -19.88 -43.20
N ARG A 462 -4.15 -19.31 -42.50
CA ARG A 462 -5.52 -19.86 -42.36
C ARG A 462 -6.59 -18.76 -42.45
N SER A 463 -6.80 -18.22 -43.65
CA SER A 463 -7.73 -17.11 -43.98
C SER A 463 -9.23 -17.31 -43.69
N LYS A 464 -9.62 -18.37 -42.97
CA LYS A 464 -10.98 -18.65 -42.48
C LYS A 464 -11.05 -18.91 -40.97
N GLN A 465 -9.94 -18.79 -40.23
CA GLN A 465 -9.89 -18.93 -38.78
C GLN A 465 -9.38 -17.62 -38.15
N SER A 466 -9.99 -17.23 -37.03
CA SER A 466 -9.68 -16.00 -36.28
C SER A 466 -9.64 -16.19 -34.75
N GLU A 467 -9.96 -17.40 -34.28
CA GLU A 467 -9.88 -17.78 -32.87
C GLU A 467 -8.41 -18.02 -32.49
N LEU A 468 -7.85 -17.12 -31.69
CA LEU A 468 -6.59 -17.35 -30.99
C LEU A 468 -6.88 -18.20 -29.76
N LYS A 469 -6.57 -19.50 -29.88
CA LYS A 469 -6.71 -20.48 -28.80
C LYS A 469 -5.54 -20.38 -27.83
N TYR A 470 -5.83 -20.40 -26.54
CA TYR A 470 -4.86 -20.53 -25.45
C TYR A 470 -5.31 -21.69 -24.56
N PHE A 471 -4.64 -21.94 -23.44
CA PHE A 471 -5.21 -22.83 -22.43
C PHE A 471 -6.40 -22.19 -21.74
N ASN A 472 -7.49 -22.94 -21.60
CA ASN A 472 -8.73 -22.58 -20.90
C ASN A 472 -9.46 -21.31 -21.42
N TYR A 473 -8.86 -20.52 -22.32
CA TYR A 473 -9.45 -19.33 -22.91
C TYR A 473 -9.18 -19.20 -24.42
N SER A 474 -9.98 -18.38 -25.09
CA SER A 474 -9.78 -17.96 -26.48
C SER A 474 -10.00 -16.46 -26.65
N VAL A 475 -9.37 -15.87 -27.67
CA VAL A 475 -9.47 -14.45 -28.03
C VAL A 475 -9.84 -14.32 -29.52
N VAL A 476 -10.59 -13.27 -29.88
CA VAL A 476 -10.76 -12.86 -31.28
C VAL A 476 -10.37 -11.39 -31.44
N MET A 477 -9.41 -11.11 -32.33
CA MET A 477 -8.77 -9.79 -32.47
C MET A 477 -9.42 -8.90 -33.54
N ASN A 478 -9.46 -7.59 -33.27
CA ASN A 478 -9.81 -6.53 -34.22
C ASN A 478 -8.51 -5.89 -34.76
N LYS A 479 -8.17 -6.19 -36.01
CA LYS A 479 -6.93 -5.73 -36.64
C LYS A 479 -6.89 -4.22 -36.89
N GLU A 480 -8.05 -3.56 -37.03
CA GLU A 480 -8.12 -2.10 -37.20
C GLU A 480 -7.88 -1.34 -35.89
N ARG A 481 -7.96 -2.03 -34.74
CA ARG A 481 -7.75 -1.46 -33.41
C ARG A 481 -6.45 -1.94 -32.76
N GLY A 482 -5.90 -3.08 -33.18
CA GLY A 482 -4.77 -3.74 -32.52
C GLY A 482 -5.14 -4.39 -31.17
N LEU A 483 -6.44 -4.63 -30.94
CA LEU A 483 -7.04 -5.02 -29.66
C LEU A 483 -8.07 -6.15 -29.85
N ALA A 484 -8.39 -6.89 -28.80
CA ALA A 484 -9.44 -7.91 -28.86
C ALA A 484 -10.84 -7.29 -29.08
N PHE A 485 -11.69 -7.97 -29.87
CA PHE A 485 -13.14 -7.78 -29.77
C PHE A 485 -13.66 -8.35 -28.44
N PHE A 486 -13.16 -9.52 -28.07
CA PHE A 486 -13.48 -10.21 -26.82
C PHE A 486 -12.43 -11.29 -26.51
N SER A 487 -12.39 -11.66 -25.23
CA SER A 487 -11.85 -12.93 -24.74
C SER A 487 -12.96 -13.71 -24.02
N CYS A 488 -12.82 -15.04 -23.97
CA CYS A 488 -13.71 -15.91 -23.20
C CYS A 488 -12.89 -16.99 -22.51
N VAL A 489 -13.00 -17.10 -21.18
CA VAL A 489 -12.30 -18.07 -20.32
C VAL A 489 -13.29 -19.01 -19.64
N ASN A 490 -12.93 -20.29 -19.57
CA ASN A 490 -13.54 -21.27 -18.69
C ASN A 490 -12.80 -21.24 -17.34
N ILE A 491 -13.53 -21.21 -16.22
CA ILE A 491 -12.97 -21.23 -14.86
C ILE A 491 -13.51 -22.48 -14.15
N ASP A 492 -12.62 -23.34 -13.68
CA ASP A 492 -12.98 -24.61 -13.01
C ASP A 492 -12.57 -24.54 -11.53
N GLY A 493 -13.48 -24.07 -10.66
CA GLY A 493 -13.16 -23.80 -9.26
C GLY A 493 -12.62 -25.04 -8.54
N GLY A 494 -13.28 -26.19 -8.73
CA GLY A 494 -12.85 -27.49 -8.21
C GLY A 494 -11.60 -28.10 -8.88
N GLN A 495 -10.93 -27.40 -9.81
CA GLN A 495 -9.60 -27.78 -10.33
C GLN A 495 -8.54 -26.66 -10.21
N GLN A 496 -8.83 -25.57 -9.50
CA GLN A 496 -7.89 -24.48 -9.29
C GLN A 496 -6.63 -24.96 -8.53
N GLN A 497 -5.45 -24.48 -8.94
CA GLN A 497 -4.17 -24.89 -8.33
C GLN A 497 -3.42 -23.70 -7.75
N ASP A 498 -2.78 -23.86 -6.57
CA ASP A 498 -1.82 -22.86 -6.06
C ASP A 498 -0.47 -23.01 -6.79
N VAL A 499 -0.29 -22.19 -7.83
CA VAL A 499 0.96 -22.10 -8.61
C VAL A 499 1.97 -21.12 -8.04
N GLY A 500 1.72 -20.54 -6.86
CA GLY A 500 2.61 -19.61 -6.18
C GLY A 500 2.86 -18.27 -6.90
N LYS A 501 3.88 -17.56 -6.40
CA LYS A 501 4.31 -16.23 -6.91
C LYS A 501 5.17 -16.38 -8.16
N ARG A 502 4.97 -15.51 -9.17
CA ARG A 502 5.77 -15.43 -10.42
C ARG A 502 6.89 -14.38 -10.31
N GLU A 503 8.01 -14.60 -11.00
CA GLU A 503 9.03 -13.55 -11.17
C GLU A 503 8.80 -12.74 -12.46
N GLY A 504 8.20 -11.55 -12.32
CA GLY A 504 8.14 -10.53 -13.39
C GLY A 504 7.18 -10.81 -14.55
N ASP A 505 7.09 -9.83 -15.46
CA ASP A 505 6.05 -9.67 -16.49
C ASP A 505 6.62 -9.85 -17.92
N SER A 506 6.78 -11.10 -18.35
CA SER A 506 7.23 -11.47 -19.71
C SER A 506 6.07 -11.43 -20.72
N TRP A 507 5.72 -10.24 -21.21
CA TRP A 507 4.66 -10.07 -22.22
C TRP A 507 5.14 -10.34 -23.65
N LEU A 508 4.43 -11.20 -24.39
CA LEU A 508 4.78 -11.61 -25.75
C LEU A 508 3.74 -11.20 -26.80
N ARG A 509 4.20 -10.94 -28.03
CA ARG A 509 3.34 -10.83 -29.23
C ARG A 509 2.97 -12.24 -29.70
N ASP A 510 1.73 -12.46 -30.14
CA ASP A 510 1.31 -13.76 -30.68
C ASP A 510 1.71 -13.86 -32.16
N PRO A 511 2.56 -14.84 -32.56
CA PRO A 511 3.06 -14.96 -33.92
C PRO A 511 2.02 -15.51 -34.91
N ARG A 512 0.81 -15.89 -34.46
CA ARG A 512 -0.23 -16.50 -35.30
C ARG A 512 -1.10 -15.49 -36.05
N ILE A 513 -1.04 -14.20 -35.71
CA ILE A 513 -1.66 -13.09 -36.46
C ILE A 513 -0.59 -12.08 -36.87
N ASP A 514 -0.95 -11.13 -37.73
CA ASP A 514 -0.06 -10.05 -38.17
C ASP A 514 0.32 -9.09 -37.03
N ASP A 515 1.45 -8.42 -37.22
CA ASP A 515 2.14 -7.67 -36.17
C ASP A 515 1.52 -6.27 -35.97
N ASP A 516 0.87 -5.73 -37.01
CA ASP A 516 0.00 -4.54 -36.93
C ASP A 516 -1.36 -4.83 -36.29
N ALA A 517 -1.84 -6.08 -36.40
CA ALA A 517 -3.11 -6.53 -35.82
C ALA A 517 -3.10 -6.69 -34.28
N GLN A 518 -2.00 -6.33 -33.61
CA GLN A 518 -1.87 -6.30 -32.15
C GLN A 518 -0.91 -5.18 -31.70
N ILE A 519 -1.24 -4.46 -30.63
CA ILE A 519 -0.29 -3.56 -29.95
C ILE A 519 0.77 -4.36 -29.17
N GLY A 520 1.81 -3.68 -28.67
CA GLY A 520 2.89 -4.31 -27.92
C GLY A 520 3.77 -3.33 -27.12
N ASN A 521 4.99 -3.75 -26.81
CA ASN A 521 5.96 -2.97 -26.03
C ASN A 521 6.36 -1.64 -26.68
N GLU A 522 6.09 -1.43 -27.97
CA GLU A 522 6.29 -0.13 -28.64
C GLU A 522 5.27 0.94 -28.20
N PHE A 523 4.03 0.56 -27.88
CA PHE A 523 3.03 1.46 -27.27
C PHE A 523 3.33 1.70 -25.77
N TYR A 524 3.45 0.62 -25.00
CA TYR A 524 3.66 0.70 -23.54
C TYR A 524 5.05 1.23 -23.15
N ARG A 525 6.04 1.16 -24.06
CA ARG A 525 7.48 1.35 -23.82
C ARG A 525 8.03 0.37 -22.77
N LYS A 526 9.30 0.51 -22.41
CA LYS A 526 9.88 -0.17 -21.22
C LYS A 526 9.38 0.47 -19.93
N GLN A 527 8.12 0.21 -19.59
CA GLN A 527 7.63 0.39 -18.22
C GLN A 527 8.35 -0.59 -17.29
N ALA A 528 9.33 -0.09 -16.55
CA ALA A 528 9.74 -0.71 -15.30
C ALA A 528 8.58 -0.64 -14.30
N THR A 529 8.45 -1.65 -13.44
CA THR A 529 7.37 -1.75 -12.46
C THR A 529 7.45 -0.63 -11.42
N PHE A 530 6.28 -0.11 -11.01
CA PHE A 530 6.05 0.91 -9.96
C PHE A 530 6.66 2.31 -10.17
N GLU A 531 7.86 2.45 -10.74
CA GLU A 531 8.55 3.75 -10.90
C GLU A 531 8.51 4.32 -12.33
N ALA A 532 7.67 3.76 -13.22
CA ALA A 532 7.51 4.29 -14.57
C ALA A 532 6.84 5.68 -14.56
N ASP A 533 7.58 6.69 -15.01
CA ASP A 533 7.11 8.06 -15.27
C ASP A 533 5.79 8.08 -16.08
N ARG A 534 4.68 8.26 -15.35
CA ARG A 534 3.31 8.18 -15.89
C ARG A 534 2.95 9.33 -16.82
N SER A 535 3.68 10.45 -16.77
CA SER A 535 3.47 11.59 -17.70
C SER A 535 3.68 11.19 -19.17
N LYS A 536 4.50 10.16 -19.42
CA LYS A 536 4.86 9.72 -20.77
C LYS A 536 3.93 8.64 -21.34
N ASN A 537 3.33 7.80 -20.50
CA ASN A 537 2.24 6.88 -20.86
C ASN A 537 1.46 6.46 -19.59
N PRO A 538 0.20 6.89 -19.40
CA PRO A 538 -0.59 6.55 -18.22
C PRO A 538 -1.28 5.17 -18.29
N PHE A 539 -1.14 4.42 -19.40
CA PHE A 539 -1.78 3.11 -19.57
C PHE A 539 -0.95 1.96 -19.03
N ASP A 540 -1.59 1.08 -18.27
CA ASP A 540 -1.09 -0.24 -17.95
C ASP A 540 -1.47 -1.27 -19.01
N ARG A 541 -0.75 -2.40 -18.99
CA ARG A 541 -1.08 -3.63 -19.72
C ARG A 541 -2.24 -4.37 -19.02
N GLY A 542 -3.45 -3.83 -19.18
CA GLY A 542 -4.67 -4.44 -18.63
C GLY A 542 -4.95 -5.79 -19.28
N HIS A 543 -5.17 -6.82 -18.46
CA HIS A 543 -5.59 -8.15 -18.93
C HIS A 543 -7.08 -8.16 -19.30
N LEU A 544 -7.48 -9.03 -20.23
CA LEU A 544 -8.89 -9.36 -20.48
C LEU A 544 -9.29 -10.71 -19.85
N VAL A 545 -8.39 -11.70 -19.89
CA VAL A 545 -8.39 -12.90 -19.03
C VAL A 545 -7.21 -12.78 -18.07
N ARG A 546 -7.44 -12.84 -16.75
CA ARG A 546 -6.33 -12.79 -15.78
C ARG A 546 -5.64 -14.14 -15.70
N ARG A 547 -4.35 -14.14 -15.34
CA ARG A 547 -3.58 -15.36 -15.03
C ARG A 547 -4.39 -16.35 -14.17
N LEU A 548 -4.93 -15.87 -13.05
CA LEU A 548 -5.63 -16.69 -12.07
C LEU A 548 -6.89 -17.37 -12.63
N ASP A 549 -7.63 -16.71 -13.53
CA ASP A 549 -8.86 -17.25 -14.11
C ASP A 549 -8.60 -18.51 -14.96
N ALA A 550 -7.40 -18.63 -15.54
CA ALA A 550 -6.95 -19.78 -16.31
C ALA A 550 -6.16 -20.83 -15.48
N THR A 551 -5.84 -20.55 -14.22
CA THR A 551 -4.91 -21.34 -13.37
C THR A 551 -5.58 -22.57 -12.73
N TRP A 552 -6.13 -23.45 -13.57
CA TRP A 552 -6.75 -24.71 -13.16
C TRP A 552 -6.39 -25.86 -14.09
N GLY A 553 -6.43 -27.09 -13.57
CA GLY A 553 -6.16 -28.33 -14.32
C GLY A 553 -5.60 -29.45 -13.44
N ASP A 554 -5.35 -30.61 -14.05
CA ASP A 554 -5.01 -31.87 -13.36
C ASP A 554 -3.70 -31.83 -12.54
N THR A 555 -2.82 -30.85 -12.79
CA THR A 555 -1.58 -30.65 -12.03
C THR A 555 -1.24 -29.17 -11.88
N VAL A 556 -0.50 -28.82 -10.82
CA VAL A 556 0.03 -27.45 -10.60
C VAL A 556 0.90 -26.98 -11.78
N ALA A 557 1.67 -27.88 -12.39
CA ALA A 557 2.50 -27.54 -13.55
C ALA A 557 1.67 -27.19 -14.79
N ALA A 558 0.63 -27.98 -15.09
CA ALA A 558 -0.31 -27.66 -16.17
C ALA A 558 -1.05 -26.35 -15.90
N ALA A 559 -1.63 -26.19 -14.70
CA ALA A 559 -2.29 -24.95 -14.31
C ALA A 559 -1.37 -23.71 -14.35
N LYS A 560 -0.07 -23.87 -14.07
CA LYS A 560 0.93 -22.81 -14.25
C LYS A 560 1.13 -22.48 -15.73
N GLU A 561 1.31 -23.47 -16.60
CA GLU A 561 1.40 -23.24 -18.06
C GLU A 561 0.12 -22.58 -18.59
N HIS A 562 -1.05 -22.98 -18.06
CA HIS A 562 -2.34 -22.42 -18.43
C HIS A 562 -2.48 -20.95 -18.04
N GLY A 563 -2.09 -20.59 -16.81
CA GLY A 563 -2.06 -19.21 -16.34
C GLY A 563 -1.00 -18.37 -17.06
N ASP A 564 0.21 -18.90 -17.27
CA ASP A 564 1.31 -18.18 -17.92
C ASP A 564 1.01 -17.88 -19.40
N ASP A 565 0.17 -18.68 -20.09
CA ASP A 565 -0.33 -18.41 -21.45
C ASP A 565 -1.13 -17.08 -21.54
N SER A 566 -1.56 -16.49 -20.42
CA SER A 566 -2.32 -15.22 -20.38
C SER A 566 -1.50 -13.97 -20.77
N PHE A 567 -0.17 -14.01 -20.73
CA PHE A 567 0.73 -12.85 -20.95
C PHE A 567 0.99 -12.56 -22.44
N HIS A 568 -0.01 -12.73 -23.29
CA HIS A 568 0.04 -12.32 -24.69
C HIS A 568 -0.61 -10.94 -24.88
N PHE A 569 -0.02 -10.07 -25.72
CA PHE A 569 -0.59 -8.75 -26.02
C PHE A 569 -1.97 -8.79 -26.70
N THR A 570 -2.33 -9.92 -27.30
CA THR A 570 -3.68 -10.19 -27.81
C THR A 570 -4.73 -10.30 -26.69
N ASN A 571 -4.32 -10.73 -25.49
CA ASN A 571 -5.14 -10.74 -24.28
C ASN A 571 -5.05 -9.42 -23.50
N CYS A 572 -4.51 -8.36 -24.11
CA CYS A 572 -4.24 -7.07 -23.47
C CYS A 572 -5.09 -5.94 -24.07
N SER A 573 -5.41 -4.93 -23.26
CA SER A 573 -5.94 -3.66 -23.73
C SER A 573 -5.44 -2.48 -22.88
N PRO A 574 -5.21 -1.28 -23.46
CA PRO A 574 -4.84 -0.10 -22.70
C PRO A 574 -5.91 0.27 -21.68
N GLN A 575 -5.56 0.11 -20.41
CA GLN A 575 -6.37 0.50 -19.25
C GLN A 575 -5.59 1.57 -18.49
N PHE A 576 -6.21 2.72 -18.21
CA PHE A 576 -5.57 3.81 -17.48
C PHE A 576 -5.14 3.30 -16.09
N PHE A 577 -4.00 3.73 -15.54
CA PHE A 577 -3.42 3.06 -14.36
C PHE A 577 -4.37 3.02 -13.15
N SER A 578 -5.14 4.08 -12.87
CA SER A 578 -6.16 4.08 -11.80
C SER A 578 -7.37 3.18 -12.11
N PHE A 579 -7.69 2.95 -13.39
CA PHE A 579 -8.70 1.95 -13.79
C PHE A 579 -8.17 0.52 -13.60
N ASN A 580 -6.96 0.24 -14.09
CA ASN A 580 -6.33 -1.09 -14.02
C ASN A 580 -5.95 -1.52 -12.58
N GLN A 581 -5.51 -0.58 -11.75
CA GLN A 581 -5.06 -0.83 -10.37
C GLN A 581 -6.12 -0.43 -9.32
N GLY A 582 -7.28 0.07 -9.74
CA GLY A 582 -8.34 0.58 -8.88
C GLY A 582 -9.00 -0.50 -8.03
N LYS A 583 -8.60 -0.57 -6.76
CA LYS A 583 -9.08 -1.60 -5.79
C LYS A 583 -10.53 -1.42 -5.32
N GLN A 584 -11.21 -0.34 -5.68
CA GLN A 584 -12.58 -0.05 -5.22
C GLN A 584 -13.63 -0.97 -5.86
N LEU A 585 -13.64 -1.12 -7.19
CA LEU A 585 -14.75 -1.75 -7.93
C LEU A 585 -14.34 -2.68 -9.07
N TRP A 586 -13.36 -2.33 -9.93
CA TRP A 586 -13.07 -3.15 -11.12
C TRP A 586 -12.35 -4.46 -10.78
N ALA A 587 -11.11 -4.40 -10.28
CA ALA A 587 -10.38 -5.59 -9.85
C ALA A 587 -11.17 -6.38 -8.78
N GLY A 588 -11.91 -5.66 -7.93
CA GLY A 588 -12.83 -6.21 -6.95
C GLY A 588 -13.96 -7.06 -7.55
N LEU A 589 -14.61 -6.60 -8.63
CA LEU A 589 -15.59 -7.40 -9.38
C LEU A 589 -14.94 -8.65 -10.00
N GLU A 590 -13.70 -8.55 -10.49
CA GLU A 590 -12.99 -9.69 -11.03
C GLU A 590 -12.66 -10.74 -9.95
N ASP A 591 -12.30 -10.33 -8.73
CA ASP A 591 -12.09 -11.25 -7.61
C ASP A 591 -13.42 -11.81 -7.10
N TYR A 592 -14.42 -10.98 -6.80
CA TYR A 592 -15.78 -11.42 -6.43
C TYR A 592 -16.36 -12.48 -7.37
N THR A 593 -16.25 -12.28 -8.70
CA THR A 593 -16.77 -13.24 -9.70
C THR A 593 -15.94 -14.52 -9.84
N ARG A 594 -14.68 -14.53 -9.36
CA ARG A 594 -13.81 -15.72 -9.29
C ARG A 594 -13.95 -16.45 -7.96
N ASP A 595 -14.00 -15.73 -6.84
CA ASP A 595 -14.01 -16.30 -5.50
C ASP A 595 -15.33 -17.01 -5.19
N ILE A 596 -16.47 -16.51 -5.69
CA ILE A 596 -17.76 -17.25 -5.66
C ILE A 596 -17.64 -18.63 -6.33
N LEU A 597 -16.93 -18.71 -7.47
CA LEU A 597 -16.73 -19.98 -8.17
C LEU A 597 -15.75 -20.91 -7.43
N LEU A 598 -14.85 -20.36 -6.61
CA LEU A 598 -13.90 -21.15 -5.82
C LEU A 598 -14.54 -21.67 -4.53
N GLU A 599 -15.25 -20.81 -3.78
CA GLU A 599 -15.96 -21.19 -2.55
C GLU A 599 -17.01 -22.28 -2.79
N GLY A 600 -17.70 -22.26 -3.93
CA GLY A 600 -18.68 -23.28 -4.32
C GLY A 600 -18.12 -24.46 -5.12
N GLU A 601 -16.79 -24.50 -5.37
CA GLU A 601 -16.12 -25.43 -6.31
C GLU A 601 -16.82 -25.50 -7.69
N GLU A 602 -17.36 -24.37 -8.16
CA GLU A 602 -18.22 -24.29 -9.34
C GLU A 602 -17.44 -24.12 -10.65
N LYS A 603 -18.10 -24.51 -11.75
CA LYS A 603 -17.65 -24.19 -13.10
C LYS A 603 -18.32 -22.89 -13.55
N GLY A 604 -17.52 -21.94 -14.00
CA GLY A 604 -17.99 -20.67 -14.56
C GLY A 604 -17.37 -20.38 -15.93
N ILE A 605 -17.98 -19.42 -16.63
CA ILE A 605 -17.44 -18.83 -17.85
C ILE A 605 -17.40 -17.32 -17.64
N VAL A 606 -16.28 -16.69 -17.99
CA VAL A 606 -16.17 -15.24 -18.02
C VAL A 606 -15.87 -14.79 -19.45
N MET A 607 -16.67 -13.86 -19.95
CA MET A 607 -16.43 -13.15 -21.21
C MET A 607 -16.05 -11.70 -20.90
N ASN A 608 -15.07 -11.14 -21.60
CA ASN A 608 -14.58 -9.77 -21.37
C ASN A 608 -14.21 -9.10 -22.70
N GLY A 609 -14.31 -7.78 -22.79
CA GLY A 609 -13.82 -7.02 -23.93
C GLY A 609 -13.98 -5.52 -23.81
N PRO A 610 -13.40 -4.74 -24.73
CA PRO A 610 -13.68 -3.32 -24.89
C PRO A 610 -15.02 -3.06 -25.59
N VAL A 611 -15.57 -1.85 -25.42
CA VAL A 611 -16.58 -1.28 -26.33
C VAL A 611 -15.88 -0.30 -27.26
N PHE A 612 -15.81 -0.62 -28.56
CA PHE A 612 -15.22 0.25 -29.57
C PHE A 612 -16.18 1.34 -30.04
N ASP A 613 -15.71 2.58 -30.06
CA ASP A 613 -16.41 3.79 -30.54
C ASP A 613 -17.78 3.99 -29.85
N GLY A 614 -17.88 3.59 -28.58
CA GLY A 614 -19.11 3.64 -27.80
C GLY A 614 -19.70 5.05 -27.72
N PRO A 615 -21.03 5.19 -27.60
CA PRO A 615 -21.66 6.49 -27.35
C PRO A 615 -21.08 7.17 -26.12
N ASP A 616 -21.21 8.49 -26.03
CA ASP A 616 -20.83 9.19 -24.81
C ASP A 616 -21.90 9.09 -23.72
N ALA A 617 -21.44 9.19 -22.49
CA ALA A 617 -22.27 9.22 -21.29
C ALA A 617 -22.36 10.65 -20.77
N ASP A 618 -23.47 11.33 -21.07
CA ASP A 618 -23.70 12.70 -20.66
C ASP A 618 -24.15 12.74 -19.19
N GLY A 619 -23.18 12.97 -18.29
CA GLY A 619 -23.40 13.16 -16.85
C GLY A 619 -23.57 11.89 -16.00
N SER A 620 -23.80 10.73 -16.60
CA SER A 620 -24.14 9.47 -15.91
C SER A 620 -23.02 8.41 -15.86
N ASP A 621 -21.88 8.64 -16.52
CA ASP A 621 -20.82 7.65 -16.85
C ASP A 621 -21.23 6.39 -17.65
N LEU A 622 -22.52 6.05 -17.67
CA LEU A 622 -23.10 4.98 -18.49
C LEU A 622 -23.56 5.50 -19.88
N PRO A 623 -23.08 4.93 -21.00
CA PRO A 623 -23.50 5.31 -22.34
C PRO A 623 -24.91 4.81 -22.66
N ASN A 624 -25.71 5.63 -23.35
CA ASN A 624 -27.00 5.22 -23.90
C ASN A 624 -26.77 4.11 -24.98
N PRO A 625 -27.32 2.89 -24.83
CA PRO A 625 -27.13 1.80 -25.79
C PRO A 625 -27.72 2.07 -27.19
N ALA A 626 -28.70 2.97 -27.29
CA ALA A 626 -29.25 3.48 -28.55
C ALA A 626 -28.62 4.81 -29.00
N GLY A 627 -27.62 5.32 -28.26
CA GLY A 627 -26.91 6.55 -28.54
C GLY A 627 -26.09 6.50 -29.83
N ARG A 628 -25.73 7.67 -30.35
CA ARG A 628 -24.85 7.79 -31.51
C ARG A 628 -23.42 7.36 -31.12
N PRO A 629 -22.75 6.46 -31.86
CA PRO A 629 -21.34 6.14 -31.65
C PRO A 629 -20.46 7.40 -31.67
N HIS A 630 -19.55 7.52 -30.70
CA HIS A 630 -18.51 8.54 -30.67
C HIS A 630 -17.16 7.83 -30.65
N LYS A 631 -16.35 8.07 -31.69
CA LYS A 631 -15.01 7.51 -31.85
C LYS A 631 -14.19 7.61 -30.56
N ASP A 632 -13.42 6.57 -30.27
CA ASP A 632 -12.51 6.55 -29.13
C ASP A 632 -11.30 7.53 -29.28
N PRO A 633 -10.81 8.12 -28.19
CA PRO A 633 -9.65 9.04 -28.16
C PRO A 633 -8.33 8.33 -28.55
N SER A 634 -7.30 9.09 -28.96
CA SER A 634 -6.22 8.57 -29.82
C SER A 634 -4.79 8.73 -29.26
N PHE A 635 -4.55 8.25 -28.05
CA PHE A 635 -3.22 8.33 -27.43
C PHE A 635 -2.15 7.49 -28.14
N GLY A 636 -1.00 8.07 -28.46
CA GLY A 636 0.16 7.33 -29.00
C GLY A 636 -0.07 6.64 -30.35
N GLY A 637 -1.12 7.02 -31.09
CA GLY A 637 -1.55 6.36 -32.33
C GLY A 637 -2.53 5.18 -32.14
N VAL A 638 -2.89 4.84 -30.90
CA VAL A 638 -3.85 3.78 -30.57
C VAL A 638 -5.18 4.39 -30.14
N GLN A 639 -6.29 3.85 -30.63
CA GLN A 639 -7.64 4.27 -30.23
C GLN A 639 -8.04 3.58 -28.91
N ILE A 640 -8.08 4.35 -27.83
CA ILE A 640 -8.24 3.88 -26.45
C ILE A 640 -9.72 3.67 -26.12
N PRO A 641 -10.19 2.44 -25.86
CA PRO A 641 -11.60 2.19 -25.54
C PRO A 641 -12.06 2.96 -24.30
N LYS A 642 -13.16 3.72 -24.41
CA LYS A 642 -13.73 4.46 -23.26
C LYS A 642 -14.38 3.55 -22.20
N TYR A 643 -14.84 2.37 -22.62
CA TYR A 643 -15.54 1.42 -21.76
C TYR A 643 -15.05 -0.02 -22.00
N PHE A 644 -15.16 -0.84 -20.97
CA PHE A 644 -15.01 -2.28 -21.01
C PHE A 644 -16.30 -2.96 -20.55
N TRP A 645 -16.47 -4.24 -20.84
CA TRP A 645 -17.59 -5.04 -20.40
C TRP A 645 -17.14 -6.43 -19.93
N LYS A 646 -17.88 -7.00 -18.99
CA LYS A 646 -17.68 -8.38 -18.53
C LYS A 646 -19.03 -9.09 -18.39
N ILE A 647 -19.09 -10.37 -18.73
CA ILE A 647 -20.22 -11.26 -18.43
C ILE A 647 -19.70 -12.44 -17.61
N LEU A 648 -20.25 -12.66 -16.42
CA LEU A 648 -20.13 -13.93 -15.69
C LEU A 648 -21.29 -14.82 -16.12
N ILE A 649 -21.02 -16.08 -16.46
CA ILE A 649 -22.04 -17.10 -16.72
C ILE A 649 -21.75 -18.32 -15.83
N ARG A 650 -22.74 -18.71 -15.03
CA ARG A 650 -22.75 -19.95 -14.23
C ARG A 650 -23.93 -20.83 -14.63
N ARG A 651 -23.88 -22.11 -14.29
CA ARG A 651 -25.07 -22.98 -14.28
C ARG A 651 -25.61 -23.01 -12.86
N ASP A 652 -26.86 -22.60 -12.68
CA ASP A 652 -27.55 -22.80 -11.43
C ASP A 652 -27.92 -24.28 -11.28
N LYS A 653 -27.53 -24.88 -10.16
CA LYS A 653 -27.71 -26.32 -9.89
C LYS A 653 -29.12 -26.64 -9.39
N ASP A 654 -29.78 -25.68 -8.73
CA ASP A 654 -31.09 -25.88 -8.10
C ASP A 654 -32.21 -25.65 -9.12
N ASP A 655 -32.10 -24.59 -9.93
CA ASP A 655 -33.06 -24.26 -11.00
C ASP A 655 -32.78 -25.03 -12.32
N ASP A 656 -31.61 -25.68 -12.46
CA ASP A 656 -31.11 -26.32 -13.69
C ASP A 656 -31.09 -25.39 -14.93
N VAL A 657 -30.74 -24.11 -14.75
CA VAL A 657 -30.63 -23.09 -15.83
C VAL A 657 -29.22 -22.51 -15.93
N LEU A 658 -28.93 -21.80 -17.03
CA LEU A 658 -27.82 -20.85 -17.06
C LEU A 658 -28.28 -19.55 -16.37
N LYS A 659 -27.40 -18.91 -15.61
CA LYS A 659 -27.55 -17.54 -15.13
C LYS A 659 -26.33 -16.73 -15.58
N ALA A 660 -26.59 -15.63 -16.27
CA ALA A 660 -25.60 -14.77 -16.88
C ALA A 660 -25.79 -13.33 -16.37
N THR A 661 -24.73 -12.72 -15.86
CA THR A 661 -24.76 -11.36 -15.29
C THR A 661 -23.75 -10.50 -16.03
N ALA A 662 -24.22 -9.43 -16.67
CA ALA A 662 -23.39 -8.54 -17.47
C ALA A 662 -23.10 -7.20 -16.76
N PHE A 663 -21.89 -6.72 -16.97
CA PHE A 663 -21.33 -5.52 -16.36
C PHE A 663 -20.69 -4.62 -17.42
N LEU A 664 -20.77 -3.30 -17.22
CA LEU A 664 -20.07 -2.29 -18.00
C LEU A 664 -19.23 -1.42 -17.05
N MET A 665 -17.98 -1.14 -17.43
CA MET A 665 -17.05 -0.35 -16.64
C MET A 665 -16.52 0.82 -17.47
N SER A 666 -16.48 2.01 -16.89
CA SER A 666 -16.11 3.25 -17.60
C SER A 666 -14.73 3.76 -17.17
N GLN A 667 -13.83 3.94 -18.14
CA GLN A 667 -12.64 4.80 -17.98
C GLN A 667 -12.81 6.13 -18.72
N ARG A 668 -14.03 6.48 -19.17
CA ARG A 668 -14.27 7.58 -20.11
C ARG A 668 -13.64 8.90 -19.67
N LYS A 669 -13.89 9.35 -18.44
CA LYS A 669 -13.36 10.63 -17.93
C LYS A 669 -11.82 10.68 -17.98
N LEU A 670 -11.19 9.58 -17.58
CA LEU A 670 -9.73 9.38 -17.58
C LEU A 670 -9.09 9.44 -18.99
N VAL A 671 -9.87 9.26 -20.07
CA VAL A 671 -9.34 9.17 -21.44
C VAL A 671 -9.87 10.22 -22.42
N MET A 672 -11.00 10.87 -22.16
CA MET A 672 -11.61 11.83 -23.11
C MET A 672 -10.77 13.10 -23.34
N GLU A 673 -9.99 13.53 -22.33
CA GLU A 673 -9.11 14.70 -22.44
C GLU A 673 -7.62 14.30 -22.58
N ILE A 674 -7.32 13.03 -22.90
CA ILE A 674 -5.94 12.51 -22.86
C ILE A 674 -4.99 13.19 -23.86
N ASP A 675 -5.52 13.68 -24.98
CA ASP A 675 -4.78 14.43 -25.98
C ASP A 675 -4.42 15.87 -25.51
N ARG A 676 -4.92 16.29 -24.34
CA ARG A 676 -4.63 17.58 -23.67
C ARG A 676 -3.69 17.47 -22.49
N ILE A 677 -3.13 16.30 -22.17
CA ILE A 677 -2.20 16.15 -21.04
C ILE A 677 -0.93 16.97 -21.29
N GLN A 678 -0.91 18.16 -20.70
CA GLN A 678 0.23 19.02 -20.51
C GLN A 678 0.27 19.38 -19.02
N GLU A 679 1.47 19.24 -18.43
CA GLU A 679 1.78 19.52 -17.02
C GLU A 679 1.10 18.57 -15.99
N ALA A 680 1.76 18.40 -14.83
CA ALA A 680 1.54 17.25 -13.96
C ALA A 680 0.26 17.35 -13.10
N GLU A 681 -0.21 18.57 -12.80
CA GLU A 681 -1.39 18.83 -11.96
C GLU A 681 -2.67 18.18 -12.50
N MET A 682 -2.76 18.02 -13.84
CA MET A 682 -3.92 17.35 -14.45
C MET A 682 -3.91 15.84 -14.18
N LEU A 683 -2.73 15.21 -14.04
CA LEU A 683 -2.63 13.77 -13.81
C LEU A 683 -2.98 13.40 -12.35
N GLU A 684 -2.67 14.27 -11.39
CA GLU A 684 -3.11 14.12 -10.00
C GLU A 684 -4.64 14.23 -9.92
N ARG A 685 -5.23 15.30 -10.49
CA ARG A 685 -6.69 15.50 -10.51
C ARG A 685 -7.47 14.40 -11.23
N MET A 686 -6.89 13.78 -12.26
CA MET A 686 -7.49 12.61 -12.93
C MET A 686 -7.23 11.29 -12.19
N SER A 687 -6.33 11.25 -11.21
CA SER A 687 -6.13 10.06 -10.35
C SER A 687 -7.14 9.96 -9.20
N GLU A 688 -7.85 11.05 -8.90
CA GLU A 688 -8.90 11.13 -7.87
C GLU A 688 -10.30 10.68 -8.36
N GLU A 689 -10.51 10.48 -9.66
CA GLU A 689 -11.82 10.09 -10.21
C GLU A 689 -12.06 8.57 -10.17
N ASP A 690 -13.10 8.16 -9.43
CA ASP A 690 -13.50 6.75 -9.29
C ASP A 690 -13.99 6.09 -10.59
N VAL A 691 -13.69 4.80 -10.73
CA VAL A 691 -14.17 3.94 -11.81
C VAL A 691 -15.65 3.61 -11.61
N SER A 692 -16.52 4.17 -12.44
CA SER A 692 -17.94 3.81 -12.44
C SER A 692 -18.16 2.42 -13.09
N VAL A 693 -18.73 1.50 -12.30
CA VAL A 693 -19.14 0.14 -12.71
C VAL A 693 -20.67 0.03 -12.66
N PHE A 694 -21.25 -0.67 -13.64
CA PHE A 694 -22.70 -0.83 -13.78
C PHE A 694 -23.08 -2.29 -14.08
N GLN A 695 -24.15 -2.79 -13.46
CA GLN A 695 -24.84 -4.00 -13.91
C GLN A 695 -25.82 -3.61 -15.02
N VAL A 696 -25.74 -4.28 -16.17
CA VAL A 696 -26.45 -3.93 -17.42
C VAL A 696 -27.07 -5.17 -18.07
N ALA A 697 -28.14 -5.00 -18.85
CA ALA A 697 -28.72 -6.10 -19.60
C ALA A 697 -27.81 -6.53 -20.78
N ILE A 698 -27.75 -7.82 -21.06
CA ILE A 698 -27.04 -8.42 -22.20
C ILE A 698 -27.61 -7.91 -23.53
N ALA A 699 -28.91 -7.59 -23.57
CA ALA A 699 -29.56 -6.94 -24.70
C ALA A 699 -29.03 -5.50 -24.97
N ASP A 700 -28.60 -4.77 -23.93
CA ASP A 700 -27.98 -3.46 -24.08
C ASP A 700 -26.49 -3.55 -24.38
N LEU A 701 -25.80 -4.52 -23.79
CA LEU A 701 -24.42 -4.83 -24.15
C LEU A 701 -24.27 -5.27 -25.61
N THR A 702 -25.25 -6.01 -26.14
CA THR A 702 -25.41 -6.34 -27.57
C THR A 702 -25.50 -5.07 -28.43
N LYS A 703 -26.28 -4.07 -28.00
CA LYS A 703 -26.41 -2.78 -28.70
C LYS A 703 -25.13 -1.95 -28.62
N LEU A 704 -24.38 -1.99 -27.52
CA LEU A 704 -23.11 -1.25 -27.36
C LEU A 704 -21.99 -1.88 -28.19
N THR A 705 -21.73 -3.18 -28.02
CA THR A 705 -20.61 -3.91 -28.64
C THR A 705 -20.84 -4.29 -30.10
N LYS A 706 -22.12 -4.41 -30.52
CA LYS A 706 -22.55 -5.05 -31.78
C LYS A 706 -22.12 -6.53 -31.91
N LEU A 707 -21.84 -7.22 -30.80
CA LEU A 707 -21.59 -8.67 -30.76
C LEU A 707 -22.90 -9.44 -30.54
N ASP A 708 -22.99 -10.65 -31.08
CA ASP A 708 -24.10 -11.58 -30.86
C ASP A 708 -23.71 -12.62 -29.81
N PHE A 709 -24.26 -12.49 -28.60
CA PHE A 709 -24.01 -13.36 -27.43
C PHE A 709 -24.86 -14.65 -27.42
N GLY A 710 -25.65 -14.93 -28.47
CA GLY A 710 -26.46 -16.14 -28.57
C GLY A 710 -27.51 -16.27 -27.47
N ASN A 711 -27.58 -17.46 -26.86
CA ASN A 711 -28.54 -17.84 -25.82
C ASN A 711 -28.34 -17.13 -24.47
N LEU A 712 -27.30 -16.30 -24.31
CA LEU A 712 -27.07 -15.62 -23.04
C LEU A 712 -28.12 -14.54 -22.73
N ALA A 713 -28.84 -14.02 -23.74
CA ALA A 713 -29.96 -13.11 -23.51
C ALA A 713 -31.17 -13.80 -22.84
N ASP A 714 -31.35 -15.10 -23.05
CA ASP A 714 -32.39 -15.92 -22.39
C ASP A 714 -31.97 -16.36 -20.98
N ALA A 715 -30.72 -16.12 -20.60
CA ALA A 715 -30.11 -16.47 -19.32
C ALA A 715 -29.75 -15.24 -18.47
N ASP A 716 -30.10 -14.03 -18.92
CA ASP A 716 -29.78 -12.76 -18.26
C ASP A 716 -30.44 -12.70 -16.87
N SER A 717 -29.66 -12.61 -15.80
CA SER A 717 -30.13 -12.61 -14.41
C SER A 717 -30.74 -11.27 -13.98
N HIS A 718 -31.40 -10.59 -14.92
CA HIS A 718 -32.06 -9.32 -14.70
C HIS A 718 -33.48 -9.56 -14.18
N GLU A 719 -33.74 -9.13 -12.94
CA GLU A 719 -35.07 -9.17 -12.34
C GLU A 719 -36.06 -8.39 -13.24
N ALA A 720 -37.18 -9.02 -13.61
CA ALA A 720 -38.06 -8.55 -14.69
C ALA A 720 -38.98 -7.38 -14.29
N THR A 721 -38.44 -6.35 -13.65
CA THR A 721 -39.18 -5.22 -13.06
C THR A 721 -38.53 -3.86 -13.30
N SER A 722 -38.88 -3.25 -14.44
CA SER A 722 -39.15 -1.82 -14.61
C SER A 722 -38.06 -0.75 -14.33
N ILE A 723 -36.92 -1.09 -13.76
CA ILE A 723 -35.86 -0.16 -13.35
C ILE A 723 -34.65 -0.33 -14.27
N GLY A 724 -34.03 0.79 -14.65
CA GLY A 724 -32.89 0.83 -15.57
C GLY A 724 -31.57 0.32 -14.96
N PRO A 725 -30.48 0.35 -15.76
CA PRO A 725 -29.16 -0.16 -15.38
C PRO A 725 -28.64 0.46 -14.07
N ARG A 726 -28.11 -0.40 -13.19
CA ARG A 726 -27.73 -0.08 -11.80
C ARG A 726 -26.23 0.24 -11.70
N ARG A 727 -25.86 1.38 -11.12
CA ARG A 727 -24.49 1.66 -10.67
C ARG A 727 -24.17 0.77 -9.47
N ILE A 728 -23.00 0.13 -9.48
CA ILE A 728 -22.49 -0.69 -8.39
C ILE A 728 -21.59 0.20 -7.54
N GLU A 729 -21.92 0.38 -6.26
CA GLU A 729 -21.12 1.15 -5.29
C GLU A 729 -20.55 0.23 -4.19
N SER A 730 -21.09 -0.98 -4.08
CA SER A 730 -20.66 -2.08 -3.20
C SER A 730 -20.97 -3.45 -3.85
N TYR A 731 -20.39 -4.55 -3.37
CA TYR A 731 -20.76 -5.89 -3.86
C TYR A 731 -22.20 -6.29 -3.51
N GLU A 732 -22.79 -5.68 -2.48
CA GLU A 732 -24.21 -5.85 -2.10
C GLU A 732 -25.17 -5.25 -3.15
N ASP A 733 -24.67 -4.41 -4.07
CA ASP A 733 -25.45 -3.95 -5.22
C ASP A 733 -25.62 -5.01 -6.32
N ILE A 734 -24.77 -6.04 -6.35
CA ILE A 734 -24.78 -7.05 -7.41
C ILE A 734 -25.92 -8.05 -7.18
N ARG A 735 -26.85 -8.14 -8.13
CA ARG A 735 -27.94 -9.13 -8.09
C ARG A 735 -27.61 -10.34 -8.94
N LEU A 736 -27.34 -11.48 -8.28
CA LEU A 736 -26.98 -12.78 -8.90
C LEU A 736 -28.12 -13.84 -8.84
N LYS A 737 -29.34 -13.43 -8.48
CA LYS A 737 -30.49 -14.33 -8.29
C LYS A 737 -30.96 -14.97 -9.60
#